data_AF-A0A9P4QSP1-F1
#
_entry.id   AF-A0A9P4QSP1-F1
#
_cell.length_a   1.000
_cell.length_b   1.000
_cell.length_c   1.000
_cell.angle_alpha   90.00
_cell.angle_beta   90.00
_cell.angle_gamma   90.00
#
_symmetry.space_group_name_H-M   'P 1'
#
loop_
_entity.id
_entity.type
_entity.pdbx_description
1 polymer ?
#
loop_
_entity_poly.entity_id
_entity_poly.type
_entity_poly.pdbx_seq_one_letter_code
_entity_poly.pdbx_strand_id
1 'polypeptide(L)'
;MSLPTKYQNGSVDSSSKGVYRASPIKLLIYGKGTSKQLADVVAELGGTKAFIITGRSLYEKTPVIKEIEQSLGSVHGGTFSKIGQHAPIQDIREATGLMAKSGCDVLISIGGGSPVDSAKAIAYNIHEETGKWIPSIAVPTTLSVAETTQNAGFTTEEKHKIAVSHPELVPKAVVYDGEIALHTPLNLWTSTGIRSLDHAVELMYHPLASEIPTKRMCLEAIHDLFTYLPKSKANPDDADIRTKLFLACYASLFPFLYTGGVGLSHSIGHALGATYGIPHGITSCLSLAPTVHFKATNAEEAKQIARIVPYIGKHSTGCDEKDTHIVADAIAELVETLGHKTTLTAYNVPTGDAEEEAIASRALHSKEHKDFQNLKKIVHAQEALKDMKSDSTVLVGGFGFSGVPNTLINAVRDRSDLTNFTVVSNNAGMPGVGLGQWLDTKQIGKMIASYIGDNKTFERMYLKGELDLELTPQGTIAEKCAAGAAGVPAFYTPAAYGTIVQTGELPVRYNTDGTVSIMAKAKETREFNGKSYVMEEAIYGDYAFVKVAKADRLGNCQFRKAQNNFNEAMGKNAKMTIVEADEIVEYGEIAPEDIHLQGIYVKRVIKSTEDKKIERLVFYKDPEEQKKALLEGGSSEASQKRERIIKRAAQELKDGMYVNLGIGMPLAAPAFLPEGVEIILESENGILGMGGFPKQGEEDPDLINAGKETVTLIRGAATFGSHESFGMIRAGRIDVAMLGAMQVNQFGDLANFMLPGKVKGIGGAMDLVANPTETKVVITMEHTDKKGNPKILNKCTFPLTGQKCVSTIITDLAVFDVDRINGLTLLEHAKGVTVEEIKAKTEAPFSVSENLKEMQV
;
A
#
# COMPACT_ATOMS: atom_id res chain seq x y z
N MET A 1 -7.04 39.42 33.59
CA MET A 1 -8.25 38.65 34.00
C MET A 1 -8.77 37.88 32.80
N SER A 2 -9.11 36.60 32.96
CA SER A 2 -9.85 35.81 31.95
C SER A 2 -11.23 36.43 31.65
N LEU A 3 -11.87 36.00 30.56
CA LEU A 3 -13.26 36.37 30.27
C LEU A 3 -14.17 35.79 31.38
N PRO A 4 -15.14 36.55 31.92
CA PRO A 4 -16.08 36.02 32.90
C PRO A 4 -16.86 34.84 32.30
N THR A 5 -16.82 33.68 32.95
CA THR A 5 -17.49 32.43 32.54
C THR A 5 -18.98 32.61 32.27
N LYS A 6 -19.64 33.58 32.89
CA LYS A 6 -21.07 33.89 32.69
C LYS A 6 -21.47 34.25 31.24
N TYR A 7 -20.52 34.63 30.38
CA TYR A 7 -20.77 34.95 28.97
C TYR A 7 -20.35 33.84 28.00
N GLN A 8 -19.64 32.81 28.47
CA GLN A 8 -19.14 31.69 27.68
C GLN A 8 -19.92 30.43 28.08
N ASN A 9 -20.99 30.11 27.35
CA ASN A 9 -21.83 28.96 27.67
C ASN A 9 -21.19 27.60 27.31
N GLY A 10 -19.89 27.58 26.99
CA GLY A 10 -19.09 26.37 26.72
C GLY A 10 -19.61 25.47 25.60
N SER A 11 -20.47 25.97 24.70
CA SER A 11 -21.04 25.20 23.61
C SER A 11 -20.17 25.27 22.36
N VAL A 12 -20.09 24.14 21.64
CA VAL A 12 -19.42 24.06 20.34
C VAL A 12 -20.10 24.95 19.30
N ASP A 13 -21.44 25.06 19.31
CA ASP A 13 -22.16 26.01 18.46
C ASP A 13 -22.23 27.39 19.14
N SER A 14 -21.44 28.32 18.61
CA SER A 14 -21.36 29.72 19.06
C SER A 14 -22.00 30.71 18.08
N SER A 15 -22.79 30.22 17.11
CA SER A 15 -23.37 31.03 16.03
C SER A 15 -24.27 32.18 16.50
N SER A 16 -24.93 32.02 17.65
CA SER A 16 -25.90 32.98 18.17
C SER A 16 -25.51 33.60 19.52
N LYS A 17 -24.40 33.18 20.14
CA LYS A 17 -23.94 33.65 21.46
C LYS A 17 -22.42 33.53 21.60
N GLY A 18 -21.74 34.59 22.04
CA GLY A 18 -20.31 34.59 22.31
C GLY A 18 -19.80 35.90 22.90
N VAL A 19 -18.53 35.92 23.34
CA VAL A 19 -17.85 37.13 23.83
C VAL A 19 -16.42 37.17 23.30
N TYR A 20 -16.02 38.33 22.81
CA TYR A 20 -14.64 38.63 22.42
C TYR A 20 -14.08 39.73 23.31
N ARG A 21 -12.85 39.54 23.77
CA ARG A 21 -12.05 40.58 24.43
C ARG A 21 -10.80 40.81 23.60
N ALA A 22 -10.59 42.07 23.23
CA ALA A 22 -9.43 42.48 22.47
C ALA A 22 -8.12 42.08 23.15
N SER A 23 -7.17 41.62 22.35
CA SER A 23 -5.83 41.29 22.81
C SER A 23 -5.02 42.55 23.12
N PRO A 24 -4.01 42.47 24.01
CA PRO A 24 -3.08 43.57 24.29
C PRO A 24 -2.10 43.92 23.16
N ILE A 25 -2.14 43.23 22.00
CA ILE A 25 -1.35 43.61 20.82
C ILE A 25 -1.81 44.99 20.35
N LYS A 26 -0.87 45.94 20.26
CA LYS A 26 -1.11 47.31 19.78
C LYS A 26 -0.83 47.47 18.29
N LEU A 27 0.18 46.76 17.77
CA LEU A 27 0.65 46.87 16.40
C LEU A 27 0.79 45.50 15.73
N LEU A 28 0.26 45.39 14.51
CA LEU A 28 0.57 44.31 13.58
C LEU A 28 1.14 44.96 12.32
N ILE A 29 2.42 44.70 12.06
CA ILE A 29 3.17 45.27 10.94
C ILE A 29 3.58 44.12 10.04
N TYR A 30 3.33 44.22 8.74
CA TYR A 30 3.60 43.13 7.82
C TYR A 30 4.00 43.64 6.44
N GLY A 31 4.82 42.86 5.76
CA GLY A 31 5.30 43.17 4.42
C GLY A 31 6.80 43.01 4.28
N LYS A 32 7.30 43.26 3.08
CA LYS A 32 8.71 43.11 2.74
C LYS A 32 9.56 44.17 3.46
N GLY A 33 10.57 43.74 4.23
CA GLY A 33 11.55 44.63 4.86
C GLY A 33 11.00 45.42 6.06
N THR A 34 9.84 45.07 6.60
CA THR A 34 9.24 45.74 7.75
C THR A 34 10.06 45.59 9.03
N SER A 35 10.93 44.58 9.12
CA SER A 35 11.87 44.43 10.24
C SER A 35 12.86 45.59 10.37
N LYS A 36 13.12 46.35 9.29
CA LYS A 36 13.97 47.55 9.33
C LYS A 36 13.34 48.71 10.11
N GLN A 37 12.03 48.65 10.35
CA GLN A 37 11.26 49.68 11.07
C GLN A 37 11.25 49.44 12.59
N LEU A 38 11.95 48.42 13.11
CA LEU A 38 11.89 48.05 14.53
C LEU A 38 12.26 49.20 15.49
N ALA A 39 13.13 50.13 15.09
CA ALA A 39 13.44 51.32 15.90
C ALA A 39 12.19 52.22 16.11
N ASP A 40 11.39 52.41 15.05
CA ASP A 40 10.15 53.18 15.10
C ASP A 40 9.10 52.44 15.95
N VAL A 41 9.04 51.11 15.85
CA VAL A 41 8.15 50.29 16.68
C VAL A 41 8.50 50.40 18.16
N VAL A 42 9.79 50.40 18.50
CA VAL A 42 10.27 50.60 19.88
C VAL A 42 9.83 51.99 20.39
N ALA A 43 10.02 53.03 19.59
CA ALA A 43 9.62 54.39 19.94
C ALA A 43 8.09 54.54 20.12
N GLU A 44 7.29 53.93 19.24
CA GLU A 44 5.81 53.92 19.32
C GLU A 44 5.29 53.21 20.57
N LEU A 45 6.02 52.20 21.06
CA LEU A 45 5.73 51.54 22.33
C LEU A 45 6.20 52.34 23.56
N GLY A 46 6.84 53.50 23.35
CA GLY A 46 7.41 54.35 24.41
C GLY A 46 8.74 53.88 24.96
N GLY A 47 9.43 52.97 24.25
CA GLY A 47 10.74 52.44 24.63
C GLY A 47 11.90 53.27 24.06
N THR A 48 13.08 53.10 24.66
CA THR A 48 14.30 53.82 24.27
C THR A 48 15.46 52.89 23.92
N LYS A 49 15.52 51.69 24.51
CA LYS A 49 16.60 50.72 24.32
C LYS A 49 16.05 49.30 24.25
N ALA A 50 16.39 48.58 23.18
CA ALA A 50 15.90 47.26 22.89
C ALA A 50 16.96 46.16 23.11
N PHE A 51 16.51 45.03 23.66
CA PHE A 51 17.31 43.83 23.86
C PHE A 51 16.78 42.68 23.01
N ILE A 52 17.62 42.14 22.13
CA ILE A 52 17.24 41.08 21.18
C ILE A 52 17.39 39.70 21.83
N ILE A 53 16.36 38.85 21.67
CA ILE A 53 16.35 37.45 22.04
C ILE A 53 16.22 36.60 20.77
N THR A 54 17.20 35.74 20.50
CA THR A 54 17.23 34.90 19.30
C THR A 54 17.94 33.56 19.54
N GLY A 55 17.80 32.64 18.59
CA GLY A 55 18.49 31.36 18.61
C GLY A 55 19.82 31.39 17.84
N ARG A 56 20.72 30.45 18.17
CA ARG A 56 22.10 30.42 17.65
C ARG A 56 22.15 30.32 16.13
N SER A 57 21.28 29.49 15.55
CA SER A 57 21.28 29.25 14.10
C SER A 57 20.95 30.51 13.31
N LEU A 58 19.99 31.32 13.77
CA LEU A 58 19.61 32.55 13.07
C LEU A 58 20.72 33.60 13.19
N TYR A 59 21.37 33.70 14.35
CA TYR A 59 22.47 34.63 14.59
C TYR A 59 23.76 34.28 13.82
N GLU A 60 24.15 33.01 13.81
CA GLU A 60 25.44 32.59 13.23
C GLU A 60 25.37 32.27 11.74
N LYS A 61 24.24 31.75 11.25
CA LYS A 61 24.13 31.21 9.88
C LYS A 61 23.42 32.13 8.90
N THR A 62 22.88 33.27 9.35
CA THR A 62 22.12 34.19 8.51
C THR A 62 22.54 35.64 8.79
N PRO A 63 22.32 36.57 7.84
CA PRO A 63 22.62 37.98 8.08
C PRO A 63 21.56 38.69 8.95
N VAL A 64 20.38 38.08 9.14
CA VAL A 64 19.18 38.68 9.73
C VAL A 64 19.45 39.46 11.01
N ILE A 65 20.08 38.84 12.00
CA ILE A 65 20.25 39.50 13.31
C ILE A 65 21.21 40.67 13.22
N LYS A 66 22.32 40.52 12.48
CA LYS A 66 23.31 41.59 12.31
C LYS A 66 22.72 42.79 11.58
N GLU A 67 21.90 42.55 10.55
CA GLU A 67 21.19 43.60 9.83
C GLU A 67 20.19 44.34 10.73
N ILE A 68 19.49 43.62 11.61
CA ILE A 68 18.55 44.22 12.56
C ILE A 68 19.28 45.01 13.65
N GLU A 69 20.39 44.50 14.19
CA GLU A 69 21.26 45.23 15.12
C GLU A 69 21.72 46.56 14.50
N GLN A 70 22.15 46.52 13.23
CA GLN A 70 22.54 47.71 12.49
C GLN A 70 21.36 48.67 12.27
N SER A 71 20.17 48.15 11.92
CA SER A 71 18.96 48.95 11.67
C SER A 71 18.43 49.62 12.95
N LEU A 72 18.57 48.96 14.10
CA LEU A 72 18.23 49.54 15.40
C LEU A 72 19.23 50.64 15.81
N GLY A 73 20.48 50.56 15.36
CA GLY A 73 21.51 51.57 15.62
C GLY A 73 21.64 51.90 17.10
N SER A 74 21.42 53.17 17.46
CA SER A 74 21.51 53.60 18.87
C SER A 74 20.39 53.04 19.77
N VAL A 75 19.32 52.46 19.23
CA VAL A 75 18.25 51.79 20.00
C VAL A 75 18.71 50.40 20.47
N HIS A 76 19.67 49.77 19.79
CA HIS A 76 20.19 48.47 20.22
C HIS A 76 20.95 48.60 21.54
N GLY A 77 20.59 47.78 22.54
CA GLY A 77 21.26 47.74 23.84
C GLY A 77 21.84 46.37 24.21
N GLY A 78 21.53 45.33 23.45
CA GLY A 78 22.16 44.02 23.60
C GLY A 78 21.44 42.90 22.84
N THR A 79 22.13 41.78 22.67
CA THR A 79 21.60 40.57 22.01
C THR A 79 21.97 39.34 22.82
N PHE A 80 20.99 38.47 23.05
CA PHE A 80 21.17 37.12 23.53
C PHE A 80 20.79 36.11 22.45
N SER A 81 21.77 35.39 21.92
CA SER A 81 21.62 34.51 20.76
C SER A 81 21.71 33.01 21.10
N LYS A 82 21.69 32.63 22.37
CA LYS A 82 21.91 31.24 22.80
C LYS A 82 20.62 30.46 23.07
N ILE A 83 19.44 31.00 22.78
CA ILE A 83 18.18 30.30 23.06
C ILE A 83 18.13 28.96 22.31
N GLY A 84 18.11 27.86 23.07
CA GLY A 84 17.95 26.51 22.56
C GLY A 84 16.53 26.17 22.11
N GLN A 85 16.39 24.99 21.49
CA GLN A 85 15.07 24.44 21.19
C GLN A 85 14.26 24.23 22.47
N HIS A 86 12.94 24.50 22.40
CA HIS A 86 12.00 24.43 23.52
C HIS A 86 12.24 25.41 24.68
N ALA A 87 13.07 26.44 24.48
CA ALA A 87 13.34 27.50 25.46
C ALA A 87 13.81 26.95 26.83
N PRO A 88 15.05 26.47 26.96
CA PRO A 88 15.59 25.99 28.24
C PRO A 88 15.61 27.08 29.32
N ILE A 89 15.25 26.73 30.56
CA ILE A 89 15.21 27.69 31.69
C ILE A 89 16.57 28.31 32.01
N GLN A 90 17.67 27.59 31.77
CA GLN A 90 19.03 28.11 31.99
C GLN A 90 19.33 29.28 31.05
N ASP A 91 19.01 29.13 29.76
CA ASP A 91 19.16 30.18 28.76
C ASP A 91 18.31 31.41 29.12
N ILE A 92 17.07 31.19 29.58
CA ILE A 92 16.16 32.25 30.02
C ILE A 92 16.74 33.00 31.23
N ARG A 93 17.28 32.30 32.23
CA ARG A 93 17.89 32.92 33.41
C ARG A 93 19.14 33.73 33.05
N GLU A 94 20.01 33.20 32.19
CA GLU A 94 21.19 33.93 31.68
C GLU A 94 20.76 35.21 30.94
N ALA A 95 19.79 35.09 30.04
CA ALA A 95 19.25 36.23 29.29
C ALA A 95 18.57 37.26 30.21
N THR A 96 17.84 36.82 31.23
CA THR A 96 17.21 37.71 32.24
C THR A 96 18.27 38.54 32.97
N GLY A 97 19.35 37.89 33.43
CA GLY A 97 20.44 38.58 34.13
C GLY A 97 21.21 39.57 33.25
N LEU A 98 21.37 39.28 31.96
CA LEU A 98 21.99 40.19 31.00
C LEU A 98 21.07 41.37 30.65
N MET A 99 19.78 41.09 30.43
CA MET A 99 18.77 42.11 30.18
C MET A 99 18.70 43.11 31.34
N ALA A 100 18.64 42.63 32.59
CA ALA A 100 18.57 43.48 33.78
C ALA A 100 19.78 44.43 33.93
N LYS A 101 20.95 44.07 33.37
CA LYS A 101 22.18 44.89 33.39
C LYS A 101 22.34 45.78 32.16
N SER A 102 21.53 45.59 31.12
CA SER A 102 21.71 46.25 29.82
C SER A 102 21.15 47.68 29.76
N GLY A 103 20.25 48.04 30.68
CA GLY A 103 19.49 49.30 30.62
C GLY A 103 18.41 49.33 29.55
N CYS A 104 18.11 48.20 28.89
CA CYS A 104 17.04 48.09 27.92
C CYS A 104 15.66 48.09 28.60
N ASP A 105 14.68 48.68 27.93
CA ASP A 105 13.29 48.81 28.36
C ASP A 105 12.29 48.12 27.42
N VAL A 106 12.77 47.50 26.33
CA VAL A 106 11.97 46.69 25.40
C VAL A 106 12.69 45.38 25.05
N LEU A 107 11.94 44.29 24.95
CA LEU A 107 12.43 43.01 24.43
C LEU A 107 12.03 42.82 22.97
N ILE A 108 12.94 42.35 22.11
CA ILE A 108 12.63 41.97 20.72
C ILE A 108 12.97 40.50 20.54
N SER A 109 11.97 39.64 20.31
CA SER A 109 12.20 38.25 19.95
C SER A 109 12.27 38.09 18.43
N ILE A 110 13.30 37.40 17.93
CA ILE A 110 13.50 37.14 16.50
C ILE A 110 13.78 35.66 16.30
N GLY A 111 12.87 34.96 15.62
CA GLY A 111 12.98 33.51 15.40
C GLY A 111 11.63 32.79 15.48
N GLY A 112 11.68 31.47 15.67
CA GLY A 112 10.46 30.68 15.86
C GLY A 112 9.86 30.81 17.26
N GLY A 113 8.99 29.86 17.65
CA GLY A 113 8.32 29.87 18.94
C GLY A 113 9.26 29.97 20.17
N SER A 114 10.43 29.31 20.16
CA SER A 114 11.30 29.30 21.36
C SER A 114 11.83 30.70 21.72
N PRO A 115 12.44 31.50 20.82
CA PRO A 115 12.79 32.88 21.15
C PRO A 115 11.61 33.75 21.61
N VAL A 116 10.43 33.56 21.02
CA VAL A 116 9.23 34.31 21.40
C VAL A 116 8.80 33.96 22.82
N ASP A 117 8.70 32.67 23.16
CA ASP A 117 8.37 32.21 24.52
C ASP A 117 9.45 32.60 25.54
N SER A 118 10.73 32.57 25.16
CA SER A 118 11.82 33.02 26.03
C SER A 118 11.73 34.50 26.35
N ALA A 119 11.44 35.37 25.38
CA ALA A 119 11.27 36.80 25.65
C ALA A 119 10.12 37.07 26.63
N LYS A 120 9.01 36.33 26.51
CA LYS A 120 7.91 36.41 27.48
C LYS A 120 8.32 35.92 28.86
N ALA A 121 9.02 34.80 28.96
CA ALA A 121 9.49 34.27 30.24
C ALA A 121 10.49 35.23 30.92
N ILE A 122 11.34 35.90 30.14
CA ILE A 122 12.24 36.96 30.66
C ILE A 122 11.42 38.14 31.20
N ALA A 123 10.42 38.61 30.45
CA ALA A 123 9.53 39.68 30.91
C ALA A 123 8.79 39.30 32.20
N TYR A 124 8.35 38.04 32.32
CA TYR A 124 7.75 37.49 33.54
C TYR A 124 8.73 37.54 34.71
N ASN A 125 9.96 37.03 34.55
CA ASN A 125 10.96 37.01 35.62
C ASN A 125 11.31 38.42 36.10
N ILE A 126 11.47 39.38 35.17
CA ILE A 126 11.72 40.80 35.53
C ILE A 126 10.54 41.38 36.30
N HIS A 127 9.31 41.02 35.93
CA HIS A 127 8.12 41.45 36.67
C HIS A 127 8.09 40.89 38.09
N GLU A 128 8.38 39.60 38.28
CA GLU A 128 8.42 38.98 39.61
C GLU A 128 9.49 39.64 40.49
N GLU A 129 10.62 40.05 39.92
CA GLU A 129 11.71 40.70 40.67
C GLU A 129 11.46 42.20 40.94
N THR A 130 10.80 42.92 40.03
CA THR A 130 10.74 44.41 40.07
C THR A 130 9.34 44.99 40.19
N GLY A 131 8.30 44.18 40.03
CA GLY A 131 6.90 44.59 39.91
C GLY A 131 6.55 45.28 38.58
N LYS A 132 7.50 45.43 37.65
CA LYS A 132 7.31 46.16 36.38
C LYS A 132 7.28 45.22 35.18
N TRP A 133 6.35 45.47 34.26
CA TRP A 133 6.28 44.73 32.99
C TRP A 133 7.17 45.37 31.93
N ILE A 134 7.94 44.55 31.23
CA ILE A 134 8.72 44.96 30.06
C ILE A 134 7.93 44.61 28.80
N PRO A 135 7.60 45.58 27.93
CA PRO A 135 6.94 45.29 26.66
C PRO A 135 7.85 44.47 25.74
N SER A 136 7.24 43.57 24.96
CA SER A 136 7.95 42.77 23.97
C SER A 136 7.41 42.98 22.56
N ILE A 137 8.29 42.87 21.57
CA ILE A 137 8.02 42.86 20.13
C ILE A 137 8.38 41.47 19.61
N ALA A 138 7.50 40.85 18.83
CA ALA A 138 7.78 39.57 18.19
C ALA A 138 8.05 39.74 16.70
N VAL A 139 9.13 39.13 16.20
CA VAL A 139 9.50 39.03 14.78
C VAL A 139 9.61 37.55 14.42
N PRO A 140 8.47 36.88 14.14
CA PRO A 140 8.46 35.44 13.93
C PRO A 140 9.15 35.04 12.63
N THR A 141 9.79 33.87 12.63
CA THR A 141 10.33 33.24 11.40
C THR A 141 9.65 31.90 11.08
N THR A 142 8.74 31.44 11.94
CA THR A 142 7.94 30.22 11.76
C THR A 142 6.46 30.49 11.98
N LEU A 143 5.61 29.61 11.45
CA LEU A 143 4.15 29.74 11.51
C LEU A 143 3.58 29.07 12.77
N SER A 144 4.03 29.49 13.96
CA SER A 144 3.75 28.78 15.23
C SER A 144 2.81 29.51 16.19
N VAL A 145 2.33 30.71 15.81
CA VAL A 145 1.39 31.56 16.56
C VAL A 145 1.76 31.92 17.99
N ALA A 146 2.99 31.64 18.43
CA ALA A 146 3.45 31.93 19.79
C ALA A 146 3.22 33.42 20.12
N GLU A 147 3.46 34.30 19.16
CA GLU A 147 3.28 35.75 19.21
C GLU A 147 1.84 36.22 19.49
N THR A 148 0.83 35.36 19.34
CA THR A 148 -0.58 35.69 19.58
C THR A 148 -1.05 35.33 20.99
N THR A 149 -0.23 34.57 21.73
CA THR A 149 -0.64 33.94 23.00
C THR A 149 -0.11 34.67 24.22
N GLN A 150 -0.82 34.55 25.35
CA GLN A 150 -0.41 35.06 26.67
C GLN A 150 0.47 34.08 27.47
N ASN A 151 0.80 32.94 26.88
CA ASN A 151 1.58 31.88 27.53
C ASN A 151 3.05 32.00 27.14
N ALA A 152 3.93 31.67 28.08
CA ALA A 152 5.35 31.51 27.85
C ALA A 152 5.75 30.08 28.26
N GLY A 153 5.94 29.20 27.28
CA GLY A 153 6.29 27.81 27.51
C GLY A 153 7.80 27.57 27.49
N PHE A 154 8.36 26.99 28.54
CA PHE A 154 9.80 26.71 28.65
C PHE A 154 10.08 25.37 29.33
N THR A 155 11.31 24.88 29.18
CA THR A 155 11.72 23.56 29.69
C THR A 155 12.56 23.71 30.96
N THR A 156 12.21 22.98 32.03
CA THR A 156 12.95 22.97 33.30
C THR A 156 14.28 22.22 33.20
N GLU A 157 15.11 22.30 34.25
CA GLU A 157 16.36 21.53 34.35
C GLU A 157 16.13 20.01 34.27
N GLU A 158 14.97 19.55 34.76
CA GLU A 158 14.50 18.16 34.71
C GLU A 158 13.89 17.78 33.35
N LYS A 159 13.94 18.67 32.36
CA LYS A 159 13.34 18.51 31.02
C LYS A 159 11.81 18.45 30.98
N HIS A 160 11.14 18.91 32.02
CA HIS A 160 9.68 19.08 32.02
C HIS A 160 9.28 20.38 31.33
N LYS A 161 8.26 20.35 30.47
CA LYS A 161 7.70 21.56 29.86
C LYS A 161 6.72 22.19 30.85
N ILE A 162 6.96 23.43 31.23
CA ILE A 162 6.06 24.26 32.05
C ILE A 162 5.72 25.56 31.33
N ALA A 163 4.68 26.24 31.79
CA ALA A 163 4.29 27.53 31.23
C ALA A 163 3.84 28.50 32.31
N VAL A 164 4.14 29.78 32.11
CA VAL A 164 3.53 30.90 32.84
C VAL A 164 2.54 31.61 31.93
N SER A 165 1.50 32.20 32.50
CA SER A 165 0.42 32.84 31.74
C SER A 165 0.02 34.15 32.38
N HIS A 166 0.10 35.25 31.62
CA HIS A 166 -0.38 36.55 32.07
C HIS A 166 -0.70 37.43 30.85
N PRO A 167 -1.77 38.24 30.85
CA PRO A 167 -2.13 39.08 29.69
C PRO A 167 -1.01 40.02 29.23
N GLU A 168 -0.17 40.49 30.15
CA GLU A 168 0.98 41.36 29.81
C GLU A 168 2.11 40.64 29.05
N LEU A 169 2.10 39.30 29.00
CA LEU A 169 3.06 38.50 28.22
C LEU A 169 2.73 38.47 26.73
N VAL A 170 1.55 38.90 26.31
CA VAL A 170 1.26 39.06 24.89
C VAL A 170 2.17 40.16 24.33
N PRO A 171 2.93 39.90 23.25
CA PRO A 171 3.74 40.92 22.59
C PRO A 171 2.91 42.15 22.26
N LYS A 172 3.46 43.35 22.48
CA LYS A 172 2.75 44.61 22.18
C LYS A 172 2.80 44.94 20.69
N ALA A 173 3.77 44.40 19.97
CA ALA A 173 3.84 44.47 18.52
C ALA A 173 4.26 43.14 17.91
N VAL A 174 3.72 42.84 16.73
CA VAL A 174 4.11 41.70 15.90
C VAL A 174 4.56 42.25 14.54
N VAL A 175 5.73 41.83 14.08
CA VAL A 175 6.31 42.22 12.79
C VAL A 175 6.49 40.97 11.92
N TYR A 176 5.70 40.85 10.86
CA TYR A 176 5.78 39.78 9.88
C TYR A 176 6.51 40.22 8.62
N ASP A 177 7.80 39.89 8.56
CA ASP A 177 8.65 40.19 7.41
C ASP A 177 8.86 38.94 6.54
N GLY A 178 8.35 39.01 5.30
CA GLY A 178 8.47 37.94 4.33
C GLY A 178 9.92 37.64 3.93
N GLU A 179 10.82 38.64 3.98
CA GLU A 179 12.24 38.45 3.63
C GLU A 179 12.96 37.62 4.69
N ILE A 180 12.70 37.88 5.97
CA ILE A 180 13.30 37.13 7.06
C ILE A 180 12.87 35.66 7.02
N ALA A 181 11.61 35.39 6.69
CA ALA A 181 11.07 34.04 6.59
C ALA A 181 11.75 33.17 5.51
N LEU A 182 12.38 33.77 4.50
CA LEU A 182 13.13 33.03 3.48
C LEU A 182 14.31 32.25 4.09
N HIS A 183 14.84 32.70 5.22
CA HIS A 183 15.92 32.02 5.92
C HIS A 183 15.44 30.81 6.76
N THR A 184 14.13 30.57 6.85
CA THR A 184 13.59 29.41 7.55
C THR A 184 13.66 28.18 6.65
N PRO A 185 14.28 27.06 7.10
CA PRO A 185 14.34 25.83 6.33
C PRO A 185 12.95 25.39 5.87
N LEU A 186 12.81 25.01 4.60
CA LEU A 186 11.50 24.77 3.99
C LEU A 186 10.67 23.72 4.75
N ASN A 187 11.30 22.63 5.19
CA ASN A 187 10.62 21.59 5.98
C ASN A 187 10.08 22.13 7.33
N LEU A 188 10.82 23.02 7.99
CA LEU A 188 10.36 23.67 9.21
C LEU A 188 9.22 24.66 8.92
N TRP A 189 9.31 25.38 7.80
CA TRP A 189 8.28 26.31 7.38
C TRP A 189 6.95 25.61 7.08
N THR A 190 6.96 24.58 6.22
CA THR A 190 5.74 23.89 5.80
C THR A 190 5.12 23.11 6.96
N SER A 191 5.94 22.49 7.83
CA SER A 191 5.41 21.77 9.00
C SER A 191 4.82 22.71 10.04
N THR A 192 5.42 23.89 10.27
CA THR A 192 4.78 24.91 11.13
C THR A 192 3.54 25.51 10.47
N GLY A 193 3.48 25.57 9.13
CA GLY A 193 2.26 25.90 8.39
C GLY A 193 1.11 24.95 8.67
N ILE A 194 1.36 23.63 8.69
CA ILE A 194 0.36 22.64 9.10
C ILE A 194 -0.05 22.82 10.57
N ARG A 195 0.87 23.22 11.45
CA ARG A 195 0.51 23.57 12.82
C ARG A 195 -0.41 24.80 12.89
N SER A 196 -0.20 25.81 12.05
CA SER A 196 -1.14 26.93 11.94
C SER A 196 -2.51 26.45 11.46
N LEU A 197 -2.57 25.50 10.53
CA LEU A 197 -3.83 24.89 10.09
C LEU A 197 -4.52 24.12 11.22
N ASP A 198 -3.76 23.36 12.00
CA ASP A 198 -4.23 22.65 13.20
C ASP A 198 -4.95 23.60 14.15
N HIS A 199 -4.33 24.75 14.48
CA HIS A 199 -4.98 25.78 15.30
C HIS A 199 -6.33 26.25 14.74
N ALA A 200 -6.39 26.58 13.44
CA ALA A 200 -7.62 27.07 12.84
C ALA A 200 -8.73 26.01 12.86
N VAL A 201 -8.38 24.75 12.54
CA VAL A 201 -9.34 23.64 12.50
C VAL A 201 -9.85 23.31 13.90
N GLU A 202 -8.98 23.21 14.91
CA GLU A 202 -9.42 22.91 16.29
C GLU A 202 -10.33 24.00 16.86
N LEU A 203 -10.07 25.27 16.51
CA LEU A 203 -10.91 26.39 16.94
C LEU A 203 -12.29 26.40 16.31
N MET A 204 -12.52 25.71 15.18
CA MET A 204 -13.87 25.56 14.62
C MET A 204 -14.80 24.81 15.58
N TYR A 205 -14.28 23.80 16.28
CA TYR A 205 -15.05 22.99 17.23
C TYR A 205 -14.71 23.25 18.70
N HIS A 206 -13.84 24.22 19.00
CA HIS A 206 -13.50 24.54 20.38
C HIS A 206 -14.66 25.27 21.11
N PRO A 207 -15.10 24.81 22.30
CA PRO A 207 -16.29 25.33 22.99
C PRO A 207 -16.17 26.77 23.51
N LEU A 208 -14.94 27.31 23.62
CA LEU A 208 -14.71 28.71 24.00
C LEU A 208 -14.37 29.62 22.81
N ALA A 209 -14.34 29.09 21.59
CA ALA A 209 -14.11 29.89 20.40
C ALA A 209 -15.39 30.63 19.98
N SER A 210 -15.36 31.95 20.06
CA SER A 210 -16.46 32.81 19.60
C SER A 210 -16.59 32.77 18.08
N GLU A 211 -17.82 32.83 17.57
CA GLU A 211 -18.06 32.93 16.12
C GLU A 211 -17.33 34.13 15.51
N ILE A 212 -17.42 35.29 16.15
CA ILE A 212 -16.69 36.51 15.77
C ILE A 212 -15.74 36.93 16.89
N PRO A 213 -14.46 37.23 16.59
CA PRO A 213 -13.83 37.10 15.27
C PRO A 213 -13.30 35.69 14.98
N THR A 214 -13.09 34.86 16.01
CA THR A 214 -12.29 33.62 15.93
C THR A 214 -12.67 32.69 14.79
N LYS A 215 -13.86 32.08 14.80
CA LYS A 215 -14.21 31.04 13.81
C LYS A 215 -14.25 31.58 12.39
N ARG A 216 -14.72 32.82 12.20
CA ARG A 216 -14.71 33.49 10.90
C ARG A 216 -13.28 33.69 10.38
N MET A 217 -12.36 34.11 11.24
CA MET A 217 -10.94 34.23 10.88
C MET A 217 -10.29 32.87 10.62
N CYS A 218 -10.65 31.84 11.38
CA CYS A 218 -10.17 30.48 11.15
C CYS A 218 -10.56 29.96 9.76
N LEU A 219 -11.78 30.21 9.29
CA LEU A 219 -12.21 29.81 7.95
C LEU A 219 -11.37 30.47 6.85
N GLU A 220 -11.13 31.78 6.95
CA GLU A 220 -10.25 32.51 6.02
C GLU A 220 -8.79 32.04 6.12
N ALA A 221 -8.29 31.80 7.34
CA ALA A 221 -6.96 31.26 7.56
C ALA A 221 -6.79 29.88 6.89
N ILE A 222 -7.80 29.01 7.00
CA ILE A 222 -7.80 27.70 6.36
C ILE A 222 -7.73 27.84 4.83
N HIS A 223 -8.54 28.73 4.25
CA HIS A 223 -8.48 29.01 2.82
C HIS A 223 -7.08 29.44 2.37
N ASP A 224 -6.49 30.41 3.07
CA ASP A 224 -5.16 30.92 2.75
C ASP A 224 -4.08 29.85 2.96
N LEU A 225 -4.15 29.04 4.01
CA LEU A 225 -3.18 27.98 4.28
C LEU A 225 -3.22 26.89 3.20
N PHE A 226 -4.41 26.43 2.79
CA PHE A 226 -4.58 25.49 1.68
C PHE A 226 -4.09 26.08 0.35
N THR A 227 -4.26 27.39 0.16
CA THR A 227 -3.87 28.08 -1.08
C THR A 227 -2.37 28.34 -1.16
N TYR A 228 -1.76 28.83 -0.08
CA TYR A 228 -0.41 29.39 -0.11
C TYR A 228 0.67 28.45 0.40
N LEU A 229 0.37 27.41 1.19
CA LEU A 229 1.39 26.43 1.60
C LEU A 229 1.97 25.67 0.39
N PRO A 230 1.15 25.12 -0.54
CA PRO A 230 1.68 24.47 -1.74
C PRO A 230 2.48 25.45 -2.62
N LYS A 231 2.00 26.69 -2.77
CA LYS A 231 2.69 27.73 -3.54
C LYS A 231 4.03 28.13 -2.90
N SER A 232 4.08 28.22 -1.58
CA SER A 232 5.32 28.50 -0.84
C SER A 232 6.33 27.37 -0.95
N LYS A 233 5.89 26.12 -1.09
CA LYS A 233 6.77 24.99 -1.37
C LYS A 233 7.30 25.02 -2.80
N ALA A 234 6.43 25.32 -3.77
CA ALA A 234 6.81 25.42 -5.18
C ALA A 234 7.78 26.58 -5.44
N ASN A 235 7.56 27.72 -4.78
CA ASN A 235 8.36 28.94 -4.91
C ASN A 235 8.90 29.37 -3.53
N PRO A 236 9.94 28.71 -3.01
CA PRO A 236 10.43 28.94 -1.64
C PRO A 236 10.99 30.36 -1.42
N ASP A 237 11.44 31.04 -2.46
CA ASP A 237 12.09 32.36 -2.38
C ASP A 237 11.10 33.54 -2.51
N ASP A 238 9.80 33.27 -2.56
CA ASP A 238 8.76 34.30 -2.70
C ASP A 238 8.35 34.88 -1.34
N ALA A 239 8.91 36.05 -1.01
CA ALA A 239 8.64 36.77 0.24
C ALA A 239 7.17 37.19 0.39
N ASP A 240 6.45 37.48 -0.70
CA ASP A 240 5.05 37.90 -0.63
C ASP A 240 4.15 36.72 -0.24
N ILE A 241 4.45 35.52 -0.74
CA ILE A 241 3.79 34.29 -0.29
C ILE A 241 4.09 34.03 1.20
N ARG A 242 5.33 34.26 1.67
CA ARG A 242 5.66 34.13 3.09
C ARG A 242 4.85 35.09 3.95
N THR A 243 4.70 36.35 3.54
CA THR A 243 3.88 37.34 4.25
C THR A 243 2.41 36.93 4.29
N LYS A 244 1.84 36.44 3.18
CA LYS A 244 0.46 35.93 3.16
C LYS A 244 0.25 34.78 4.14
N LEU A 245 1.20 33.86 4.21
CA LEU A 245 1.17 32.75 5.18
C LEU A 245 1.29 33.24 6.63
N PHE A 246 2.07 34.28 6.90
CA PHE A 246 2.11 34.89 8.23
C PHE A 246 0.76 35.51 8.63
N LEU A 247 0.08 36.19 7.70
CA LEU A 247 -1.25 36.73 7.96
C LEU A 247 -2.26 35.61 8.21
N ALA A 248 -2.20 34.52 7.45
CA ALA A 248 -3.01 33.33 7.69
C ALA A 248 -2.71 32.68 9.06
N CYS A 249 -1.43 32.60 9.45
CA CYS A 249 -0.98 32.16 10.77
C CYS A 249 -1.55 33.04 11.89
N TYR A 250 -1.50 34.36 11.75
CA TYR A 250 -2.10 35.27 12.72
C TYR A 250 -3.61 35.08 12.85
N ALA A 251 -4.31 34.86 11.74
CA ALA A 251 -5.74 34.60 11.71
C ALA A 251 -6.11 33.22 12.28
N SER A 252 -5.23 32.22 12.15
CA SER A 252 -5.51 30.84 12.58
C SER A 252 -5.62 30.69 14.09
N LEU A 253 -4.90 31.53 14.83
CA LEU A 253 -5.08 31.72 16.27
C LEU A 253 -5.15 33.22 16.55
N PHE A 254 -6.26 33.84 16.10
CA PHE A 254 -6.45 35.25 16.34
C PHE A 254 -6.28 35.56 17.84
N PRO A 255 -5.58 36.64 18.23
CA PRO A 255 -5.34 36.92 19.64
C PRO A 255 -6.64 37.15 20.42
N PHE A 256 -7.10 36.14 21.14
CA PHE A 256 -8.17 36.24 22.13
C PHE A 256 -7.79 35.45 23.40
N LEU A 257 -8.18 35.98 24.55
CA LEU A 257 -7.76 35.46 25.85
C LEU A 257 -8.70 34.33 26.29
N TYR A 258 -8.23 33.08 26.26
CA TYR A 258 -8.93 31.93 26.84
C TYR A 258 -8.00 31.09 27.73
N THR A 259 -8.61 30.19 28.51
CA THR A 259 -7.94 29.28 29.45
C THR A 259 -8.23 27.84 29.05
N GLY A 260 -7.20 26.99 28.99
CA GLY A 260 -7.32 25.57 28.61
C GLY A 260 -6.45 25.19 27.42
N GLY A 261 -6.44 23.90 27.08
CA GLY A 261 -5.81 23.37 25.86
C GLY A 261 -6.55 23.79 24.58
N VAL A 262 -5.88 23.68 23.43
CA VAL A 262 -6.47 24.03 22.12
C VAL A 262 -7.45 22.95 21.65
N GLY A 263 -7.05 21.68 21.75
CA GLY A 263 -7.86 20.55 21.33
C GLY A 263 -7.07 19.24 21.34
N LEU A 264 -7.69 18.18 20.81
CA LEU A 264 -7.20 16.82 20.88
C LEU A 264 -5.94 16.60 20.02
N SER A 265 -5.85 17.23 18.85
CA SER A 265 -4.66 17.12 17.99
C SER A 265 -3.43 17.68 18.72
N HIS A 266 -3.58 18.84 19.38
CA HIS A 266 -2.53 19.41 20.21
C HIS A 266 -2.16 18.52 21.40
N SER A 267 -3.13 17.94 22.10
CA SER A 267 -2.87 17.01 23.22
C SER A 267 -2.08 15.78 22.77
N ILE A 268 -2.44 15.17 21.63
CA ILE A 268 -1.68 14.07 21.02
C ILE A 268 -0.28 14.54 20.65
N GLY A 269 -0.15 15.72 20.03
CA GLY A 269 1.13 16.26 19.63
C GLY A 269 2.07 16.57 20.81
N HIS A 270 1.54 17.00 21.96
CA HIS A 270 2.33 17.15 23.18
C HIS A 270 2.82 15.81 23.71
N ALA A 271 1.97 14.78 23.72
CA ALA A 271 2.33 13.43 24.15
C ALA A 271 3.40 12.78 23.25
N LEU A 272 3.35 13.03 21.93
CA LEU A 272 4.35 12.55 20.98
C LEU A 272 5.65 13.35 21.04
N GLY A 273 5.55 14.67 20.98
CA GLY A 273 6.71 15.57 20.88
C GLY A 273 7.62 15.48 22.11
N ALA A 274 7.04 15.48 23.31
CA ALA A 274 7.81 15.42 24.56
C ALA A 274 8.53 14.08 24.74
N THR A 275 7.90 12.97 24.33
CA THR A 275 8.45 11.62 24.56
C THR A 275 9.46 11.22 23.49
N TYR A 276 9.21 11.52 22.22
CA TYR A 276 10.03 11.01 21.11
C TYR A 276 10.87 12.10 20.42
N GLY A 277 10.87 13.33 20.94
CA GLY A 277 11.65 14.43 20.36
C GLY A 277 11.14 14.89 18.98
N ILE A 278 9.83 14.72 18.72
CA ILE A 278 9.22 15.11 17.45
C ILE A 278 8.86 16.60 17.48
N PRO A 279 9.28 17.41 16.49
CA PRO A 279 8.93 18.83 16.43
C PRO A 279 7.43 19.07 16.33
N HIS A 280 6.91 20.12 16.99
CA HIS A 280 5.47 20.39 17.06
C HIS A 280 4.77 20.58 15.70
N GLY A 281 5.48 21.12 14.69
CA GLY A 281 4.93 21.19 13.33
C GLY A 281 4.67 19.81 12.73
N ILE A 282 5.59 18.88 12.98
CA ILE A 282 5.48 17.50 12.53
C ILE A 282 4.40 16.76 13.31
N THR A 283 4.27 17.02 14.61
CA THR A 283 3.19 16.37 15.37
C THR A 283 1.81 16.72 14.82
N SER A 284 1.58 17.97 14.40
CA SER A 284 0.34 18.38 13.73
C SER A 284 0.15 17.69 12.37
N CYS A 285 1.23 17.43 11.62
CA CYS A 285 1.17 16.63 10.38
C CYS A 285 0.70 15.18 10.64
N LEU A 286 0.99 14.64 11.84
CA LEU A 286 0.62 13.27 12.22
C LEU A 286 -0.79 13.18 12.80
N SER A 287 -1.20 14.17 13.60
CA SER A 287 -2.40 14.05 14.44
C SER A 287 -3.65 14.72 13.88
N LEU A 288 -3.51 15.77 13.04
CA LEU A 288 -4.66 16.61 12.69
C LEU A 288 -5.72 15.86 11.87
N ALA A 289 -5.37 15.31 10.70
CA ALA A 289 -6.33 14.61 9.85
C ALA A 289 -7.03 13.42 10.57
N PRO A 290 -6.30 12.52 11.27
CA PRO A 290 -6.93 11.48 12.07
C PRO A 290 -7.86 12.00 13.18
N THR A 291 -7.49 13.13 13.81
CA THR A 291 -8.35 13.79 14.81
C THR A 291 -9.62 14.31 14.17
N VAL A 292 -9.55 14.95 12.99
CA VAL A 292 -10.72 15.47 12.29
C VAL A 292 -11.66 14.35 11.87
N HIS A 293 -11.15 13.21 11.39
CA HIS A 293 -11.98 12.02 11.15
C HIS A 293 -12.71 11.55 12.40
N PHE A 294 -12.02 11.52 13.55
CA PHE A 294 -12.66 11.14 14.80
C PHE A 294 -13.76 12.12 15.20
N LYS A 295 -13.54 13.43 15.00
CA LYS A 295 -14.51 14.49 15.30
C LYS A 295 -15.78 14.41 14.46
N ALA A 296 -15.77 13.71 13.32
CA ALA A 296 -16.98 13.42 12.54
C ALA A 296 -18.04 12.65 13.35
N THR A 297 -17.63 11.87 14.36
CA THR A 297 -18.54 11.06 15.19
C THR A 297 -19.39 11.87 16.17
N ASN A 298 -19.10 13.16 16.34
CA ASN A 298 -19.88 14.07 17.17
C ASN A 298 -20.59 15.08 16.27
N ALA A 299 -21.93 15.05 16.26
CA ALA A 299 -22.74 15.87 15.38
C ALA A 299 -22.46 17.39 15.49
N GLU A 300 -22.23 17.91 16.69
CA GLU A 300 -21.96 19.36 16.88
C GLU A 300 -20.56 19.76 16.40
N GLU A 301 -19.56 18.90 16.63
CA GLU A 301 -18.20 19.13 16.15
C GLU A 301 -18.15 19.00 14.62
N ALA A 302 -18.76 17.94 14.07
CA ALA A 302 -18.88 17.69 12.64
C ALA A 302 -19.54 18.86 11.90
N LYS A 303 -20.66 19.38 12.43
CA LYS A 303 -21.35 20.56 11.89
C LYS A 303 -20.44 21.78 11.79
N GLN A 304 -19.58 22.01 12.78
CA GLN A 304 -18.65 23.14 12.71
C GLN A 304 -17.50 22.91 11.74
N ILE A 305 -16.99 21.68 11.65
CA ILE A 305 -15.90 21.31 10.75
C ILE A 305 -16.37 21.31 9.29
N ALA A 306 -17.57 20.81 9.00
CA ALA A 306 -18.16 20.78 7.65
C ALA A 306 -18.19 22.15 6.97
N ARG A 307 -18.27 23.24 7.75
CA ARG A 307 -18.19 24.64 7.26
C ARG A 307 -16.88 24.95 6.53
N ILE A 308 -15.83 24.15 6.73
CA ILE A 308 -14.51 24.32 6.11
C ILE A 308 -14.51 23.91 4.63
N VAL A 309 -15.37 22.96 4.22
CA VAL A 309 -15.42 22.40 2.86
C VAL A 309 -15.33 23.46 1.74
N PRO A 310 -16.12 24.56 1.73
CA PRO A 310 -16.00 25.57 0.68
C PRO A 310 -14.68 26.36 0.72
N TYR A 311 -14.06 26.50 1.89
CA TYR A 311 -12.81 27.25 2.06
C TYR A 311 -11.59 26.47 1.54
N ILE A 312 -11.70 25.14 1.44
CA ILE A 312 -10.67 24.26 0.88
C ILE A 312 -10.92 23.90 -0.60
N GLY A 313 -11.87 24.59 -1.25
CA GLY A 313 -12.18 24.38 -2.67
C GLY A 313 -12.89 23.07 -2.98
N LYS A 314 -13.59 22.48 -2.00
CA LYS A 314 -14.40 21.26 -2.16
C LYS A 314 -15.89 21.61 -2.09
N HIS A 315 -16.75 20.66 -2.49
CA HIS A 315 -18.21 20.82 -2.46
C HIS A 315 -18.83 20.03 -1.31
N SER A 316 -19.78 20.66 -0.61
CA SER A 316 -20.54 20.00 0.46
C SER A 316 -21.43 18.91 -0.11
N THR A 317 -21.51 17.80 0.60
CA THR A 317 -22.41 16.67 0.34
C THR A 317 -23.80 16.86 0.94
N GLY A 318 -23.98 17.90 1.77
CA GLY A 318 -25.18 18.11 2.58
C GLY A 318 -25.25 17.23 3.84
N CYS A 319 -24.19 16.46 4.15
CA CYS A 319 -24.07 15.66 5.36
C CYS A 319 -22.81 16.07 6.15
N ASP A 320 -23.00 16.64 7.35
CA ASP A 320 -21.91 17.20 8.17
C ASP A 320 -20.81 16.16 8.49
N GLU A 321 -21.18 14.90 8.73
CA GLU A 321 -20.25 13.81 8.98
C GLU A 321 -19.38 13.54 7.74
N LYS A 322 -20.01 13.37 6.57
CA LYS A 322 -19.29 13.13 5.30
C LYS A 322 -18.41 14.32 4.92
N ASP A 323 -18.90 15.54 5.12
CA ASP A 323 -18.16 16.77 4.88
C ASP A 323 -16.95 16.90 5.81
N THR A 324 -17.08 16.45 7.06
CA THR A 324 -15.95 16.37 8.00
C THR A 324 -14.88 15.39 7.52
N HIS A 325 -15.27 14.23 6.96
CA HIS A 325 -14.32 13.31 6.33
C HIS A 325 -13.61 13.94 5.13
N ILE A 326 -14.32 14.69 4.27
CA ILE A 326 -13.71 15.43 3.14
C ILE A 326 -12.64 16.41 3.64
N VAL A 327 -12.90 17.12 4.74
CA VAL A 327 -11.92 18.04 5.33
C VAL A 327 -10.69 17.28 5.84
N ALA A 328 -10.88 16.16 6.54
CA ALA A 328 -9.78 15.34 7.03
C ALA A 328 -8.90 14.81 5.88
N ASP A 329 -9.51 14.27 4.82
CA ASP A 329 -8.80 13.74 3.65
C ASP A 329 -8.00 14.84 2.94
N ALA A 330 -8.59 16.03 2.78
CA ALA A 330 -7.91 17.18 2.18
C ALA A 330 -6.71 17.66 3.02
N ILE A 331 -6.80 17.59 4.35
CA ILE A 331 -5.66 17.89 5.24
C ILE A 331 -4.55 16.85 5.04
N ALA A 332 -4.88 15.56 4.98
CA ALA A 332 -3.90 14.50 4.73
C ALA A 332 -3.19 14.68 3.37
N GLU A 333 -3.97 14.94 2.31
CA GLU A 333 -3.46 15.23 0.95
C GLU A 333 -2.52 16.45 0.95
N LEU A 334 -2.87 17.50 1.70
CA LEU A 334 -2.03 18.69 1.85
C LEU A 334 -0.69 18.36 2.55
N VAL A 335 -0.72 17.59 3.64
CA VAL A 335 0.49 17.17 4.36
C VAL A 335 1.46 16.40 3.44
N GLU A 336 0.93 15.47 2.66
CA GLU A 336 1.71 14.68 1.69
C GLU A 336 2.24 15.55 0.55
N THR A 337 1.41 16.44 0.01
CA THR A 337 1.81 17.42 -1.01
C THR A 337 2.95 18.30 -0.52
N LEU A 338 2.98 18.64 0.77
CA LEU A 338 4.08 19.39 1.40
C LEU A 338 5.33 18.54 1.67
N GLY A 339 5.28 17.22 1.48
CA GLY A 339 6.42 16.31 1.60
C GLY A 339 6.71 15.89 3.04
N HIS A 340 5.69 15.94 3.90
CA HIS A 340 5.76 15.43 5.27
C HIS A 340 5.23 14.00 5.32
N LYS A 341 5.72 13.22 6.29
CA LYS A 341 5.25 11.87 6.51
C LYS A 341 4.05 11.88 7.45
N THR A 342 3.13 10.96 7.27
CA THR A 342 1.82 10.94 7.95
C THR A 342 1.70 9.82 8.99
N THR A 343 2.72 8.98 9.18
CA THR A 343 2.67 7.83 10.09
C THR A 343 3.66 7.94 11.26
N LEU A 344 3.25 7.43 12.43
CA LEU A 344 4.05 7.42 13.66
C LEU A 344 5.38 6.64 13.49
N THR A 345 5.32 5.50 12.80
CA THR A 345 6.50 4.64 12.54
C THR A 345 7.58 5.37 11.74
N ALA A 346 7.18 6.26 10.83
CA ALA A 346 8.13 7.01 10.02
C ALA A 346 8.94 8.06 10.79
N TYR A 347 8.58 8.30 12.06
CA TYR A 347 9.28 9.12 13.05
C TYR A 347 9.83 8.31 14.23
N ASN A 348 9.98 6.99 14.08
CA ASN A 348 10.54 6.08 15.08
C ASN A 348 9.76 6.02 16.41
N VAL A 349 8.45 6.29 16.37
CA VAL A 349 7.57 6.04 17.53
C VAL A 349 7.34 4.52 17.63
N PRO A 350 7.64 3.88 18.78
CA PRO A 350 7.39 2.45 18.97
C PRO A 350 5.91 2.09 18.84
N THR A 351 5.62 0.90 18.30
CA THR A 351 4.27 0.38 18.13
C THR A 351 3.93 -0.65 19.20
N GLY A 352 2.66 -0.77 19.57
CA GLY A 352 2.16 -1.80 20.49
C GLY A 352 1.27 -1.23 21.59
N ASP A 353 0.35 -2.07 22.07
CA ASP A 353 -0.72 -1.71 23.00
C ASP A 353 -0.26 -0.90 24.21
N ALA A 354 0.86 -1.29 24.83
CA ALA A 354 1.39 -0.62 26.02
C ALA A 354 1.86 0.80 25.71
N GLU A 355 2.51 1.00 24.55
CA GLU A 355 3.00 2.33 24.17
C GLU A 355 1.84 3.22 23.69
N GLU A 356 0.91 2.67 22.93
CA GLU A 356 -0.29 3.39 22.47
C GLU A 356 -1.18 3.80 23.65
N GLU A 357 -1.33 2.94 24.66
CA GLU A 357 -1.96 3.31 25.94
C GLU A 357 -1.19 4.40 26.67
N ALA A 358 0.14 4.35 26.65
CA ALA A 358 0.95 5.36 27.30
C ALA A 358 0.82 6.72 26.58
N ILE A 359 0.78 6.74 25.24
CA ILE A 359 0.51 7.94 24.44
C ILE A 359 -0.89 8.48 24.75
N ALA A 360 -1.91 7.62 24.72
CA ALA A 360 -3.29 8.01 25.03
C ALA A 360 -3.43 8.57 26.46
N SER A 361 -2.77 7.92 27.43
CA SER A 361 -2.79 8.34 28.83
C SER A 361 -2.05 9.66 29.02
N ARG A 362 -0.93 9.89 28.32
CA ARG A 362 -0.21 11.17 28.35
C ARG A 362 -1.03 12.30 27.72
N ALA A 363 -1.69 12.03 26.60
CA ALA A 363 -2.49 13.03 25.89
C ALA A 363 -3.75 13.45 26.64
N LEU A 364 -4.40 12.52 27.36
CA LEU A 364 -5.65 12.77 28.09
C LEU A 364 -5.46 12.98 29.59
N HIS A 365 -4.24 12.79 30.11
CA HIS A 365 -3.89 12.81 31.53
C HIS A 365 -4.67 11.81 32.42
N SER A 366 -5.41 10.86 31.83
CA SER A 366 -6.22 9.86 32.54
C SER A 366 -6.59 8.70 31.61
N LYS A 367 -6.59 7.46 32.13
CA LYS A 367 -7.10 6.27 31.42
C LYS A 367 -8.63 6.17 31.46
N GLU A 368 -9.23 6.84 32.43
CA GLU A 368 -10.67 6.91 32.66
C GLU A 368 -11.35 7.96 31.78
N HIS A 369 -10.56 8.76 31.05
CA HIS A 369 -11.09 9.74 30.10
C HIS A 369 -11.92 9.04 29.02
N LYS A 370 -13.13 9.55 28.77
CA LYS A 370 -14.10 8.93 27.82
C LYS A 370 -13.53 8.67 26.42
N ASP A 371 -12.59 9.50 25.99
CA ASP A 371 -11.97 9.41 24.66
C ASP A 371 -10.73 8.51 24.61
N PHE A 372 -10.33 7.88 25.73
CA PHE A 372 -9.11 7.08 25.82
C PHE A 372 -9.06 5.93 24.80
N GLN A 373 -10.14 5.15 24.71
CA GLN A 373 -10.24 4.02 23.76
C GLN A 373 -10.28 4.49 22.30
N ASN A 374 -10.83 5.68 22.05
CA ASN A 374 -10.87 6.25 20.71
C ASN A 374 -9.49 6.79 20.30
N LEU A 375 -8.76 7.40 21.23
CA LEU A 375 -7.40 7.86 21.01
C LEU A 375 -6.47 6.68 20.69
N LYS A 376 -6.59 5.55 21.40
CA LYS A 376 -5.88 4.31 21.03
C LYS A 376 -6.10 3.96 19.56
N LYS A 377 -7.35 3.96 19.08
CA LYS A 377 -7.67 3.65 17.67
C LYS A 377 -7.08 4.65 16.67
N ILE A 378 -7.05 5.94 17.01
CA ILE A 378 -6.50 7.00 16.15
C ILE A 378 -4.99 6.80 15.93
N VAL A 379 -4.26 6.27 16.90
CA VAL A 379 -2.82 6.02 16.81
C VAL A 379 -2.47 4.60 16.30
N HIS A 380 -3.46 3.78 15.96
CA HIS A 380 -3.30 2.36 15.68
C HIS A 380 -3.40 2.05 14.17
N ALA A 381 -2.26 2.00 13.47
CA ALA A 381 -2.20 1.54 12.06
C ALA A 381 -2.39 0.01 11.90
N GLN A 382 -2.23 -0.75 12.98
CA GLN A 382 -2.17 -2.22 12.97
C GLN A 382 -3.47 -2.93 13.39
N GLU A 383 -4.60 -2.21 13.49
CA GLU A 383 -5.79 -2.69 14.23
C GLU A 383 -6.36 -3.94 13.56
N ALA A 384 -6.23 -4.01 12.24
CA ALA A 384 -6.63 -5.15 11.46
C ALA A 384 -5.85 -6.43 11.79
N LEU A 385 -4.61 -6.33 12.27
CA LEU A 385 -3.71 -7.46 12.51
C LEU A 385 -3.42 -7.73 13.99
N LYS A 386 -4.02 -6.96 14.92
CA LYS A 386 -3.69 -7.01 16.35
C LYS A 386 -3.80 -8.40 16.99
N ASP A 387 -4.71 -9.23 16.49
CA ASP A 387 -4.99 -10.56 17.02
C ASP A 387 -4.17 -11.67 16.32
N MET A 388 -3.39 -11.31 15.28
CA MET A 388 -2.60 -12.24 14.50
C MET A 388 -1.52 -12.90 15.38
N LYS A 389 -1.29 -14.20 15.19
CA LYS A 389 -0.38 -15.02 16.00
C LYS A 389 0.61 -15.74 15.10
N SER A 390 1.84 -15.93 15.59
CA SER A 390 2.79 -16.89 15.02
C SER A 390 2.16 -18.29 14.90
N ASP A 391 2.77 -19.14 14.08
CA ASP A 391 2.34 -20.54 13.87
C ASP A 391 0.93 -20.69 13.25
N SER A 392 0.33 -19.61 12.76
CA SER A 392 -1.00 -19.62 12.14
C SER A 392 -0.94 -20.10 10.69
N THR A 393 -2.07 -20.66 10.20
CA THR A 393 -2.27 -20.89 8.76
C THR A 393 -2.88 -19.65 8.11
N VAL A 394 -2.20 -19.09 7.11
CA VAL A 394 -2.61 -17.86 6.42
C VAL A 394 -2.86 -18.15 4.95
N LEU A 395 -4.10 -17.92 4.51
CA LEU A 395 -4.47 -17.98 3.09
C LEU A 395 -4.24 -16.60 2.47
N VAL A 396 -3.48 -16.52 1.38
CA VAL A 396 -3.15 -15.24 0.75
C VAL A 396 -3.51 -15.29 -0.73
N GLY A 397 -4.52 -14.51 -1.08
CA GLY A 397 -5.03 -14.40 -2.44
C GLY A 397 -4.05 -13.74 -3.41
N GLY A 398 -4.36 -13.87 -4.70
CA GLY A 398 -3.59 -13.32 -5.81
C GLY A 398 -3.01 -14.37 -6.74
N PHE A 399 -2.65 -13.92 -7.94
CA PHE A 399 -1.98 -14.71 -8.98
C PHE A 399 -0.89 -13.86 -9.62
N GLY A 400 0.39 -14.29 -9.49
CA GLY A 400 1.50 -13.39 -9.80
C GLY A 400 1.42 -12.12 -8.94
N PHE A 401 1.29 -10.95 -9.58
CA PHE A 401 1.06 -9.66 -8.91
C PHE A 401 -0.39 -9.16 -8.98
N SER A 402 -1.27 -9.84 -9.71
CA SER A 402 -2.68 -9.45 -9.81
C SER A 402 -3.47 -9.94 -8.60
N GLY A 403 -4.23 -9.03 -7.98
CA GLY A 403 -5.06 -9.36 -6.81
C GLY A 403 -4.26 -9.76 -5.57
N VAL A 404 -3.05 -9.21 -5.38
CA VAL A 404 -2.22 -9.45 -4.19
C VAL A 404 -2.45 -8.35 -3.14
N PRO A 405 -2.74 -8.68 -1.86
CA PRO A 405 -3.00 -7.71 -0.80
C PRO A 405 -1.69 -7.15 -0.19
N ASN A 406 -0.99 -6.29 -0.94
CA ASN A 406 0.34 -5.81 -0.56
C ASN A 406 0.35 -4.94 0.71
N THR A 407 -0.71 -4.16 1.01
CA THR A 407 -0.77 -3.37 2.25
C THR A 407 -0.75 -4.28 3.47
N LEU A 408 -1.55 -5.36 3.46
CA LEU A 408 -1.56 -6.35 4.54
C LEU A 408 -0.25 -7.12 4.64
N ILE A 409 0.33 -7.52 3.50
CA ILE A 409 1.61 -8.22 3.45
C ILE A 409 2.73 -7.35 4.04
N ASN A 410 2.79 -6.06 3.67
CA ASN A 410 3.76 -5.11 4.20
C ASN A 410 3.59 -4.91 5.71
N ALA A 411 2.34 -4.82 6.18
CA ALA A 411 2.07 -4.65 7.61
C ALA A 411 2.51 -5.85 8.46
N VAL A 412 2.36 -7.09 7.97
CA VAL A 412 2.88 -8.29 8.66
C VAL A 412 4.40 -8.41 8.54
N ARG A 413 4.99 -8.03 7.38
CA ARG A 413 6.45 -7.99 7.19
C ARG A 413 7.13 -7.18 8.29
N ASP A 414 6.52 -6.07 8.68
CA ASP A 414 7.04 -5.14 9.68
C ASP A 414 6.84 -5.64 11.14
N ARG A 415 6.13 -6.76 11.33
CA ARG A 415 5.88 -7.42 12.62
C ARG A 415 6.80 -8.61 12.82
N SER A 416 8.06 -8.34 13.17
CA SER A 416 9.08 -9.38 13.38
C SER A 416 8.79 -10.35 14.54
N ASP A 417 7.83 -10.02 15.40
CA ASP A 417 7.30 -10.92 16.44
C ASP A 417 6.44 -12.07 15.88
N LEU A 418 5.92 -11.90 14.65
CA LEU A 418 5.11 -12.90 13.97
C LEU A 418 5.97 -13.76 13.05
N THR A 419 6.04 -15.07 13.33
CA THR A 419 6.91 -15.99 12.60
C THR A 419 6.29 -17.38 12.43
N ASN A 420 6.96 -18.23 11.66
CA ASN A 420 6.62 -19.63 11.45
C ASN A 420 5.22 -19.89 10.86
N PHE A 421 4.78 -19.03 9.94
CA PHE A 421 3.49 -19.21 9.28
C PHE A 421 3.48 -20.44 8.36
N THR A 422 2.33 -21.12 8.31
CA THR A 422 1.96 -21.96 7.17
C THR A 422 1.18 -21.10 6.18
N VAL A 423 1.78 -20.78 5.04
CA VAL A 423 1.17 -19.92 4.03
C VAL A 423 0.63 -20.75 2.88
N VAL A 424 -0.63 -20.51 2.54
CA VAL A 424 -1.31 -21.11 1.39
C VAL A 424 -1.51 -20.01 0.36
N SER A 425 -0.78 -20.10 -0.75
CA SER A 425 -0.89 -19.14 -1.85
C SER A 425 -0.42 -19.79 -3.14
N ASN A 426 -0.98 -19.37 -4.27
CA ASN A 426 -0.60 -19.96 -5.55
C ASN A 426 0.91 -19.80 -5.84
N ASN A 427 1.43 -18.60 -5.53
CA ASN A 427 2.82 -18.20 -5.74
C ASN A 427 3.33 -17.42 -4.53
N ALA A 428 4.65 -17.30 -4.39
CA ALA A 428 5.26 -16.49 -3.34
C ALA A 428 5.66 -15.08 -3.84
N GLY A 429 5.22 -14.63 -5.02
CA GLY A 429 5.71 -13.38 -5.62
C GLY A 429 7.22 -13.42 -5.92
N MET A 430 7.86 -12.25 -5.91
CA MET A 430 9.29 -12.05 -6.22
C MET A 430 10.02 -11.49 -4.99
N PRO A 431 11.36 -11.59 -4.89
CA PRO A 431 12.11 -10.94 -3.81
C PRO A 431 11.71 -9.46 -3.66
N GLY A 432 11.40 -9.03 -2.45
CA GLY A 432 10.94 -7.66 -2.15
C GLY A 432 9.50 -7.30 -2.57
N VAL A 433 8.70 -8.21 -3.16
CA VAL A 433 7.31 -7.93 -3.57
C VAL A 433 6.38 -9.09 -3.20
N GLY A 434 5.19 -8.78 -2.67
CA GLY A 434 4.25 -9.81 -2.20
C GLY A 434 4.87 -10.67 -1.10
N LEU A 435 4.54 -11.96 -1.09
CA LEU A 435 5.03 -12.93 -0.08
C LEU A 435 6.54 -13.17 -0.13
N GLY A 436 7.24 -12.73 -1.16
CA GLY A 436 8.69 -12.82 -1.25
C GLY A 436 9.35 -12.04 -0.11
N GLN A 437 8.69 -10.99 0.36
CA GLN A 437 9.10 -10.22 1.53
C GLN A 437 9.08 -11.06 2.82
N TRP A 438 8.07 -11.91 3.02
CA TRP A 438 7.99 -12.78 4.20
C TRP A 438 8.99 -13.94 4.15
N LEU A 439 9.36 -14.37 2.94
CA LEU A 439 10.49 -15.29 2.75
C LEU A 439 11.81 -14.59 3.11
N ASP A 440 12.01 -13.36 2.65
CA ASP A 440 13.21 -12.56 2.95
C ASP A 440 13.36 -12.30 4.46
N THR A 441 12.25 -12.04 5.18
CA THR A 441 12.22 -11.87 6.65
C THR A 441 12.13 -13.18 7.43
N LYS A 442 12.09 -14.34 6.76
CA LYS A 442 11.99 -15.68 7.36
C LYS A 442 10.75 -15.88 8.26
N GLN A 443 9.65 -15.22 7.95
CA GLN A 443 8.39 -15.36 8.69
C GLN A 443 7.58 -16.60 8.26
N ILE A 444 7.93 -17.23 7.14
CA ILE A 444 7.25 -18.42 6.61
C ILE A 444 8.02 -19.68 6.98
N GLY A 445 7.36 -20.62 7.68
CA GLY A 445 7.90 -21.95 8.01
C GLY A 445 7.48 -23.04 7.01
N LYS A 446 6.27 -22.90 6.44
CA LYS A 446 5.74 -23.80 5.42
C LYS A 446 5.00 -23.03 4.32
N MET A 447 5.24 -23.41 3.06
CA MET A 447 4.47 -22.97 1.89
C MET A 447 3.65 -24.13 1.33
N ILE A 448 2.37 -23.91 1.07
CA ILE A 448 1.53 -24.73 0.19
C ILE A 448 1.31 -23.91 -1.08
N ALA A 449 1.94 -24.32 -2.18
CA ALA A 449 1.98 -23.56 -3.43
C ALA A 449 1.94 -24.46 -4.66
N SER A 450 1.50 -23.93 -5.80
CA SER A 450 1.51 -24.68 -7.06
C SER A 450 2.79 -24.46 -7.86
N TYR A 451 3.42 -23.30 -7.68
CA TYR A 451 4.53 -22.88 -8.52
C TYR A 451 5.49 -21.94 -7.78
N ILE A 452 6.76 -22.35 -7.69
CA ILE A 452 7.87 -21.57 -7.08
C ILE A 452 8.23 -20.40 -8.01
N GLY A 453 8.23 -20.66 -9.32
CA GLY A 453 8.57 -19.67 -10.35
C GLY A 453 10.03 -19.26 -10.35
N ASP A 454 10.28 -17.99 -10.67
CA ASP A 454 11.63 -17.42 -10.79
C ASP A 454 12.12 -16.80 -9.46
N ASN A 455 11.44 -17.08 -8.34
CA ASN A 455 11.82 -16.60 -7.02
C ASN A 455 12.99 -17.42 -6.44
N LYS A 456 14.21 -16.91 -6.66
CA LYS A 456 15.45 -17.55 -6.20
C LYS A 456 15.58 -17.63 -4.67
N THR A 457 14.93 -16.73 -3.91
CA THR A 457 14.91 -16.82 -2.45
C THR A 457 14.10 -18.05 -2.02
N PHE A 458 12.92 -18.23 -2.61
CA PHE A 458 12.05 -19.39 -2.34
C PHE A 458 12.76 -20.70 -2.68
N GLU A 459 13.29 -20.84 -3.90
CA GLU A 459 14.02 -22.04 -4.33
C GLU A 459 15.19 -22.36 -3.39
N ARG A 460 15.99 -21.34 -3.04
CA ARG A 460 17.14 -21.49 -2.14
C ARG A 460 16.73 -21.95 -0.75
N MET A 461 15.71 -21.34 -0.15
CA MET A 461 15.26 -21.68 1.21
C MET A 461 14.75 -23.12 1.26
N TYR A 462 13.98 -23.53 0.27
CA TYR A 462 13.48 -24.90 0.16
C TYR A 462 14.63 -25.92 0.02
N LEU A 463 15.54 -25.72 -0.93
CA LEU A 463 16.66 -26.66 -1.17
C LEU A 463 17.66 -26.72 -0.01
N LYS A 464 17.74 -25.68 0.82
CA LYS A 464 18.60 -25.66 2.03
C LYS A 464 17.91 -26.19 3.28
N GLY A 465 16.64 -26.59 3.21
CA GLY A 465 15.88 -27.07 4.36
C GLY A 465 15.39 -25.98 5.31
N GLU A 466 15.45 -24.71 4.90
CA GLU A 466 14.99 -23.56 5.71
C GLU A 466 13.46 -23.39 5.66
N LEU A 467 12.77 -24.11 4.76
CA LEU A 467 11.33 -23.96 4.49
C LEU A 467 10.72 -25.32 4.10
N ASP A 468 9.54 -25.65 4.64
CA ASP A 468 8.71 -26.74 4.13
C ASP A 468 7.96 -26.32 2.86
N LEU A 469 7.94 -27.16 1.84
CA LEU A 469 7.14 -26.94 0.62
C LEU A 469 6.23 -28.12 0.35
N GLU A 470 4.92 -27.87 0.32
CA GLU A 470 3.93 -28.81 -0.19
C GLU A 470 3.46 -28.35 -1.58
N LEU A 471 4.09 -28.94 -2.60
CA LEU A 471 3.77 -28.62 -3.99
C LEU A 471 2.45 -29.28 -4.39
N THR A 472 1.43 -28.46 -4.66
CA THR A 472 0.05 -28.92 -4.89
C THR A 472 -0.47 -28.39 -6.23
N PRO A 473 -1.16 -29.20 -7.06
CA PRO A 473 -1.75 -28.70 -8.31
C PRO A 473 -2.61 -27.46 -8.09
N GLN A 474 -2.54 -26.49 -9.01
CA GLN A 474 -3.18 -25.19 -8.85
C GLN A 474 -4.69 -25.30 -8.64
N GLY A 475 -5.37 -26.12 -9.45
CA GLY A 475 -6.79 -26.35 -9.30
C GLY A 475 -7.15 -27.09 -8.02
N THR A 476 -6.28 -27.98 -7.57
CA THR A 476 -6.45 -28.66 -6.28
C THR A 476 -6.32 -27.68 -5.11
N ILE A 477 -5.41 -26.70 -5.12
CA ILE A 477 -5.34 -25.68 -4.06
C ILE A 477 -6.65 -24.89 -3.99
N ALA A 478 -7.14 -24.43 -5.16
CA ALA A 478 -8.37 -23.65 -5.23
C ALA A 478 -9.57 -24.45 -4.68
N GLU A 479 -9.67 -25.73 -5.07
CA GLU A 479 -10.75 -26.61 -4.61
C GLU A 479 -10.62 -26.97 -3.12
N LYS A 480 -9.40 -27.18 -2.60
CA LYS A 480 -9.18 -27.39 -1.16
C LYS A 480 -9.67 -26.21 -0.32
N CYS A 481 -9.49 -24.98 -0.82
CA CYS A 481 -10.03 -23.80 -0.15
C CYS A 481 -11.55 -23.70 -0.30
N ALA A 482 -12.09 -23.95 -1.49
CA ALA A 482 -13.54 -23.93 -1.73
C ALA A 482 -14.29 -25.00 -0.90
N ALA A 483 -13.74 -26.22 -0.82
CA ALA A 483 -14.26 -27.30 0.00
C ALA A 483 -14.26 -26.94 1.49
N GLY A 484 -13.16 -26.37 2.00
CA GLY A 484 -13.08 -25.88 3.38
C GLY A 484 -14.14 -24.83 3.69
N ALA A 485 -14.33 -23.85 2.80
CA ALA A 485 -15.38 -22.84 2.91
C ALA A 485 -16.80 -23.43 2.91
N ALA A 486 -17.01 -24.53 2.18
CA ALA A 486 -18.29 -25.22 2.08
C ALA A 486 -18.54 -26.25 3.21
N GLY A 487 -17.59 -26.43 4.13
CA GLY A 487 -17.69 -27.47 5.17
C GLY A 487 -17.53 -28.89 4.64
N VAL A 488 -16.87 -29.05 3.49
CA VAL A 488 -16.55 -30.34 2.87
C VAL A 488 -15.12 -30.73 3.26
N PRO A 489 -14.92 -31.76 4.11
CA PRO A 489 -13.60 -32.06 4.67
C PRO A 489 -12.63 -32.69 3.67
N ALA A 490 -13.14 -33.36 2.64
CA ALA A 490 -12.34 -33.94 1.57
C ALA A 490 -13.19 -34.11 0.30
N PHE A 491 -12.52 -34.14 -0.85
CA PHE A 491 -13.13 -34.38 -2.16
C PHE A 491 -12.20 -35.26 -3.01
N TYR A 492 -12.73 -35.81 -4.10
CA TYR A 492 -11.93 -36.57 -5.08
C TYR A 492 -11.71 -35.75 -6.34
N THR A 493 -10.48 -35.76 -6.86
CA THR A 493 -10.09 -35.08 -8.10
C THR A 493 -9.26 -36.00 -8.99
N PRO A 494 -9.42 -35.97 -10.32
CA PRO A 494 -8.58 -36.76 -11.21
C PRO A 494 -7.18 -36.15 -11.39
N ALA A 495 -7.00 -34.88 -11.01
CA ALA A 495 -5.70 -34.21 -11.06
C ALA A 495 -4.69 -34.97 -10.20
N ALA A 496 -3.45 -35.06 -10.68
CA ALA A 496 -2.33 -35.75 -10.04
C ALA A 496 -2.44 -37.28 -9.90
N TYR A 497 -3.50 -37.95 -10.38
CA TYR A 497 -3.56 -39.41 -10.37
C TYR A 497 -2.40 -40.03 -11.15
N GLY A 498 -1.73 -41.04 -10.57
CA GLY A 498 -0.61 -41.72 -11.20
C GLY A 498 0.69 -40.90 -11.25
N THR A 499 0.77 -39.82 -10.49
CA THR A 499 1.96 -38.96 -10.40
C THR A 499 2.64 -39.08 -9.04
N ILE A 500 3.83 -38.49 -8.93
CA ILE A 500 4.58 -38.46 -7.66
C ILE A 500 3.88 -37.65 -6.55
N VAL A 501 2.94 -36.78 -6.91
CA VAL A 501 2.08 -36.06 -5.96
C VAL A 501 1.13 -37.04 -5.27
N GLN A 502 0.61 -38.02 -6.01
CA GLN A 502 -0.29 -39.05 -5.48
C GLN A 502 0.46 -40.14 -4.72
N THR A 503 1.64 -40.58 -5.20
CA THR A 503 2.43 -41.63 -4.52
C THR A 503 3.17 -41.14 -3.28
N GLY A 504 3.27 -39.82 -3.07
CA GLY A 504 3.99 -39.24 -1.94
C GLY A 504 5.51 -39.15 -2.14
N GLU A 505 5.97 -39.28 -3.38
CA GLU A 505 7.41 -39.29 -3.72
C GLU A 505 8.00 -37.87 -3.90
N LEU A 506 7.23 -36.82 -3.57
CA LEU A 506 7.72 -35.45 -3.53
C LEU A 506 8.38 -35.13 -2.18
N PRO A 507 9.61 -34.58 -2.18
CA PRO A 507 10.20 -34.01 -0.98
C PRO A 507 9.34 -32.84 -0.48
N VAL A 508 9.14 -32.77 0.83
CA VAL A 508 8.52 -31.64 1.55
C VAL A 508 9.59 -30.78 2.22
N ARG A 509 10.65 -31.42 2.74
CA ARG A 509 11.80 -30.75 3.35
C ARG A 509 13.10 -31.44 2.97
N TYR A 510 14.12 -30.65 2.68
CA TYR A 510 15.50 -31.11 2.56
C TYR A 510 16.27 -30.88 3.87
N ASN A 511 17.33 -31.66 4.09
CA ASN A 511 18.35 -31.38 5.08
C ASN A 511 19.35 -30.37 4.50
N THR A 512 20.17 -29.76 5.37
CA THR A 512 21.20 -28.80 4.95
C THR A 512 22.29 -29.39 4.04
N ASP A 513 22.45 -30.72 4.05
CA ASP A 513 23.37 -31.46 3.19
C ASP A 513 22.78 -31.82 1.81
N GLY A 514 21.51 -31.44 1.56
CA GLY A 514 20.79 -31.69 0.31
C GLY A 514 20.06 -33.04 0.25
N THR A 515 20.16 -33.88 1.30
CA THR A 515 19.35 -35.11 1.39
C THR A 515 17.90 -34.79 1.76
N VAL A 516 16.96 -35.69 1.44
CA VAL A 516 15.54 -35.46 1.78
C VAL A 516 15.29 -35.77 3.26
N SER A 517 14.67 -34.82 3.96
CA SER A 517 14.31 -34.91 5.38
C SER A 517 12.89 -35.44 5.57
N ILE A 518 11.93 -34.90 4.81
CA ILE A 518 10.51 -35.22 4.91
C ILE A 518 9.98 -35.45 3.49
N MET A 519 9.28 -36.56 3.29
CA MET A 519 8.54 -36.86 2.06
C MET A 519 7.05 -36.54 2.24
N ALA A 520 6.36 -36.26 1.14
CA ALA A 520 4.92 -36.12 1.11
C ALA A 520 4.23 -37.44 1.47
N LYS A 521 2.98 -37.36 1.92
CA LYS A 521 2.17 -38.56 2.16
C LYS A 521 1.54 -39.04 0.86
N ALA A 522 1.53 -40.35 0.66
CA ALA A 522 0.72 -40.95 -0.39
C ALA A 522 -0.76 -40.61 -0.16
N LYS A 523 -1.47 -40.34 -1.25
CA LYS A 523 -2.88 -39.94 -1.22
C LYS A 523 -3.77 -41.13 -1.52
N GLU A 524 -4.90 -41.20 -0.84
CA GLU A 524 -5.92 -42.22 -1.11
C GLU A 524 -6.40 -42.08 -2.56
N THR A 525 -6.68 -43.21 -3.20
CA THR A 525 -7.28 -43.24 -4.54
C THR A 525 -8.55 -44.07 -4.55
N ARG A 526 -9.50 -43.68 -5.41
CA ARG A 526 -10.73 -44.42 -5.63
C ARG A 526 -11.18 -44.30 -7.08
N GLU A 527 -11.76 -45.38 -7.59
CA GLU A 527 -12.35 -45.38 -8.93
C GLU A 527 -13.83 -45.00 -8.84
N PHE A 528 -14.25 -44.10 -9.74
CA PHE A 528 -15.64 -43.75 -9.97
C PHE A 528 -15.90 -43.77 -11.49
N ASN A 529 -16.93 -44.50 -11.92
CA ASN A 529 -17.34 -44.60 -13.32
C ASN A 529 -16.19 -45.00 -14.27
N GLY A 530 -15.32 -45.92 -13.85
CA GLY A 530 -14.18 -46.38 -14.66
C GLY A 530 -13.01 -45.41 -14.75
N LYS A 531 -13.02 -44.31 -13.97
CA LYS A 531 -11.93 -43.34 -13.88
C LYS A 531 -11.40 -43.27 -12.45
N SER A 532 -10.08 -43.21 -12.32
CA SER A 532 -9.42 -43.12 -11.01
C SER A 532 -9.27 -41.67 -10.57
N TYR A 533 -9.43 -41.45 -9.26
CA TYR A 533 -9.34 -40.16 -8.62
C TYR A 533 -8.46 -40.23 -7.37
N VAL A 534 -7.92 -39.09 -6.98
CA VAL A 534 -7.14 -38.87 -5.77
C VAL A 534 -8.01 -38.15 -4.75
N MET A 535 -8.04 -38.62 -3.50
CA MET A 535 -8.68 -37.90 -2.40
C MET A 535 -7.78 -36.76 -1.93
N GLU A 536 -8.36 -35.57 -1.80
CA GLU A 536 -7.70 -34.38 -1.28
C GLU A 536 -8.49 -33.83 -0.10
N GLU A 537 -7.80 -33.60 1.02
CA GLU A 537 -8.36 -32.96 2.20
C GLU A 537 -8.47 -31.44 2.00
N ALA A 538 -9.53 -30.84 2.53
CA ALA A 538 -9.70 -29.40 2.55
C ALA A 538 -8.61 -28.70 3.39
N ILE A 539 -8.33 -27.45 3.04
CA ILE A 539 -7.46 -26.57 3.81
C ILE A 539 -8.35 -25.68 4.69
N TYR A 540 -7.90 -25.31 5.89
CA TYR A 540 -8.59 -24.37 6.76
C TYR A 540 -7.64 -23.25 7.18
N GLY A 541 -8.00 -22.00 6.91
CA GLY A 541 -7.23 -20.84 7.33
C GLY A 541 -7.58 -20.37 8.74
N ASP A 542 -6.58 -19.95 9.51
CA ASP A 542 -6.82 -19.09 10.66
C ASP A 542 -7.08 -17.65 10.19
N TYR A 543 -6.29 -17.21 9.21
CA TYR A 543 -6.40 -15.91 8.56
C TYR A 543 -6.55 -16.06 7.04
N ALA A 544 -7.31 -15.18 6.42
CA ALA A 544 -7.30 -14.99 4.96
C ALA A 544 -7.08 -13.51 4.63
N PHE A 545 -6.10 -13.23 3.77
CA PHE A 545 -5.84 -11.90 3.22
C PHE A 545 -6.30 -11.86 1.77
N VAL A 546 -7.22 -10.95 1.48
CA VAL A 546 -7.93 -10.89 0.20
C VAL A 546 -7.87 -9.48 -0.36
N LYS A 547 -7.56 -9.37 -1.65
CA LYS A 547 -7.56 -8.11 -2.40
C LYS A 547 -8.82 -7.99 -3.25
N VAL A 548 -9.52 -6.85 -3.13
CA VAL A 548 -10.76 -6.56 -3.88
C VAL A 548 -10.70 -5.18 -4.51
N ALA A 549 -11.53 -4.95 -5.51
CA ALA A 549 -11.68 -3.62 -6.12
C ALA A 549 -12.57 -2.74 -5.25
N LYS A 550 -13.73 -3.26 -4.83
CA LYS A 550 -14.64 -2.55 -3.93
C LYS A 550 -15.01 -3.41 -2.74
N ALA A 551 -15.11 -2.80 -1.57
CA ALA A 551 -15.77 -3.38 -0.41
C ALA A 551 -16.74 -2.37 0.18
N ASP A 552 -17.97 -2.77 0.49
CA ASP A 552 -18.88 -1.92 1.24
C ASP A 552 -18.61 -1.98 2.75
N ARG A 553 -19.27 -1.11 3.53
CA ARG A 553 -19.13 -1.09 4.99
C ARG A 553 -19.69 -2.33 5.72
N LEU A 554 -20.46 -3.18 5.04
CA LEU A 554 -20.90 -4.48 5.57
C LEU A 554 -19.91 -5.61 5.24
N GLY A 555 -18.88 -5.33 4.44
CA GLY A 555 -17.89 -6.29 3.99
C GLY A 555 -18.27 -7.02 2.70
N ASN A 556 -19.35 -6.63 2.01
CA ASN A 556 -19.64 -7.17 0.68
C ASN A 556 -18.61 -6.66 -0.31
N CYS A 557 -18.11 -7.56 -1.14
CA CYS A 557 -16.95 -7.28 -1.97
C CYS A 557 -17.23 -7.57 -3.45
N GLN A 558 -16.66 -6.71 -4.30
CA GLN A 558 -16.61 -6.88 -5.74
C GLN A 558 -15.15 -6.93 -6.20
N PHE A 559 -14.83 -7.95 -6.98
CA PHE A 559 -13.54 -8.08 -7.67
C PHE A 559 -13.59 -7.39 -9.03
N ARG A 560 -12.44 -6.91 -9.51
CA ARG A 560 -12.31 -6.35 -10.85
C ARG A 560 -11.56 -7.30 -11.76
N LYS A 561 -12.21 -7.76 -12.83
CA LYS A 561 -11.58 -8.56 -13.89
C LYS A 561 -10.90 -9.83 -13.33
N ALA A 562 -9.68 -10.16 -13.73
CA ALA A 562 -8.94 -11.35 -13.29
C ALA A 562 -8.27 -11.20 -11.91
N GLN A 563 -8.54 -10.10 -11.19
CA GLN A 563 -8.12 -9.89 -9.81
C GLN A 563 -8.72 -10.92 -8.84
N ASN A 564 -9.89 -11.52 -9.18
CA ASN A 564 -10.55 -12.50 -8.32
C ASN A 564 -9.62 -13.70 -8.06
N ASN A 565 -9.31 -14.50 -9.08
CA ASN A 565 -8.42 -15.66 -8.96
C ASN A 565 -8.64 -16.46 -7.65
N PHE A 566 -7.65 -16.55 -6.76
CA PHE A 566 -7.74 -17.29 -5.49
C PHE A 566 -8.48 -16.54 -4.38
N ASN A 567 -8.68 -15.23 -4.53
CA ASN A 567 -9.20 -14.37 -3.46
C ASN A 567 -10.58 -14.80 -2.96
N GLU A 568 -11.51 -15.14 -3.86
CA GLU A 568 -12.85 -15.55 -3.45
C GLU A 568 -12.86 -16.84 -2.63
N ALA A 569 -12.18 -17.89 -3.11
CA ALA A 569 -12.14 -19.18 -2.41
C ALA A 569 -11.43 -19.07 -1.06
N MET A 570 -10.35 -18.28 -0.98
CA MET A 570 -9.62 -18.06 0.27
C MET A 570 -10.38 -17.16 1.25
N GLY A 571 -11.05 -16.12 0.77
CA GLY A 571 -11.83 -15.20 1.60
C GLY A 571 -13.00 -15.84 2.31
N LYS A 572 -13.56 -16.90 1.73
CA LYS A 572 -14.63 -17.70 2.35
C LYS A 572 -14.11 -18.74 3.37
N ASN A 573 -12.80 -18.98 3.42
CA ASN A 573 -12.21 -20.15 4.08
C ASN A 573 -11.24 -19.82 5.25
N ALA A 574 -11.58 -18.82 6.07
CA ALA A 574 -10.79 -18.55 7.27
C ALA A 574 -11.65 -18.11 8.46
N LYS A 575 -11.12 -18.29 9.67
CA LYS A 575 -11.73 -17.76 10.90
C LYS A 575 -11.73 -16.23 10.89
N MET A 576 -10.66 -15.63 10.38
CA MET A 576 -10.46 -14.18 10.27
C MET A 576 -10.09 -13.79 8.83
N THR A 577 -11.09 -13.41 8.05
CA THR A 577 -10.86 -12.83 6.72
C THR A 577 -10.71 -11.31 6.82
N ILE A 578 -9.58 -10.81 6.34
CA ILE A 578 -9.25 -9.39 6.26
C ILE A 578 -9.15 -9.01 4.77
N VAL A 579 -10.02 -8.10 4.36
CA VAL A 579 -10.10 -7.61 2.99
C VAL A 579 -9.33 -6.29 2.87
N GLU A 580 -8.47 -6.21 1.88
CA GLU A 580 -7.85 -4.99 1.39
C GLU A 580 -8.58 -4.53 0.12
N ALA A 581 -9.23 -3.37 0.16
CA ALA A 581 -10.04 -2.87 -0.94
C ALA A 581 -9.36 -1.68 -1.66
N ASP A 582 -9.39 -1.65 -2.99
CA ASP A 582 -9.00 -0.45 -3.75
C ASP A 582 -9.92 0.73 -3.41
N GLU A 583 -11.21 0.47 -3.20
CA GLU A 583 -12.23 1.45 -2.82
C GLU A 583 -13.14 0.89 -1.72
N ILE A 584 -13.42 1.71 -0.69
CA ILE A 584 -14.44 1.39 0.31
C ILE A 584 -15.65 2.25 -0.01
N VAL A 585 -16.80 1.62 -0.20
CA VAL A 585 -18.06 2.25 -0.63
C VAL A 585 -19.13 2.13 0.45
N GLU A 586 -20.21 2.90 0.31
CA GLU A 586 -21.37 2.76 1.21
C GLU A 586 -22.25 1.56 0.86
N TYR A 587 -23.10 1.15 1.80
CA TYR A 587 -24.05 0.05 1.59
C TYR A 587 -24.98 0.36 0.40
N GLY A 588 -25.18 -0.63 -0.47
CA GLY A 588 -26.04 -0.52 -1.66
C GLY A 588 -25.37 0.06 -2.91
N GLU A 589 -24.10 0.48 -2.85
CA GLU A 589 -23.35 0.92 -4.04
C GLU A 589 -22.82 -0.26 -4.88
N ILE A 590 -22.72 -1.45 -4.30
CA ILE A 590 -22.52 -2.70 -5.03
C ILE A 590 -23.90 -3.34 -5.20
N ALA A 591 -24.33 -3.56 -6.44
CA ALA A 591 -25.59 -4.24 -6.71
C ALA A 591 -25.54 -5.64 -6.08
N PRO A 592 -26.63 -6.14 -5.47
CA PRO A 592 -26.62 -7.44 -4.80
C PRO A 592 -26.14 -8.61 -5.67
N GLU A 593 -26.50 -8.60 -6.95
CA GLU A 593 -26.11 -9.56 -7.98
C GLU A 593 -24.62 -9.47 -8.37
N ASP A 594 -23.96 -8.34 -8.08
CA ASP A 594 -22.54 -8.10 -8.36
C ASP A 594 -21.64 -8.34 -7.13
N ILE A 595 -22.21 -8.83 -6.02
CA ILE A 595 -21.45 -9.20 -4.81
C ILE A 595 -20.81 -10.57 -5.03
N HIS A 596 -19.50 -10.59 -5.25
CA HIS A 596 -18.73 -11.81 -5.46
C HIS A 596 -18.32 -12.51 -4.14
N LEU A 597 -17.98 -11.72 -3.11
CA LEU A 597 -17.67 -12.21 -1.77
C LEU A 597 -18.57 -11.50 -0.75
N GLN A 598 -19.46 -12.27 -0.12
CA GLN A 598 -20.48 -11.75 0.77
C GLN A 598 -19.88 -11.36 2.13
N GLY A 599 -20.39 -10.28 2.73
CA GLY A 599 -19.87 -9.70 3.98
C GLY A 599 -19.90 -10.65 5.19
N ILE A 600 -20.71 -11.71 5.15
CA ILE A 600 -20.73 -12.75 6.19
C ILE A 600 -19.35 -13.42 6.40
N TYR A 601 -18.57 -13.54 5.32
CA TYR A 601 -17.24 -14.14 5.36
C TYR A 601 -16.17 -13.14 5.82
N VAL A 602 -16.45 -11.84 5.74
CA VAL A 602 -15.46 -10.77 5.97
C VAL A 602 -15.55 -10.30 7.42
N LYS A 603 -14.40 -10.19 8.09
CA LYS A 603 -14.32 -9.68 9.47
C LYS A 603 -13.81 -8.26 9.54
N ARG A 604 -12.91 -7.89 8.63
CA ARG A 604 -12.28 -6.58 8.59
C ARG A 604 -12.09 -6.14 7.14
N VAL A 605 -12.30 -4.86 6.88
CA VAL A 605 -12.00 -4.21 5.60
C VAL A 605 -11.02 -3.08 5.88
N ILE A 606 -9.95 -3.02 5.09
CA ILE A 606 -9.00 -1.90 5.07
C ILE A 606 -8.90 -1.33 3.67
N LYS A 607 -8.56 -0.04 3.58
CA LYS A 607 -8.25 0.61 2.32
C LYS A 607 -6.82 0.25 1.92
N SER A 608 -6.63 -0.08 0.64
CA SER A 608 -5.31 -0.31 0.07
C SER A 608 -4.51 0.99 0.01
N THR A 609 -3.22 0.90 0.31
CA THR A 609 -2.25 2.00 0.32
C THR A 609 -1.09 1.77 -0.64
N GLU A 610 -1.08 0.63 -1.32
CA GLU A 610 0.02 0.20 -2.20
C GLU A 610 -0.43 0.24 -3.66
N ASP A 611 0.46 0.73 -4.52
CA ASP A 611 0.21 0.72 -5.96
C ASP A 611 0.24 -0.71 -6.53
N LYS A 612 -0.65 -0.95 -7.50
CA LYS A 612 -0.65 -2.20 -8.27
C LYS A 612 0.55 -2.26 -9.19
N LYS A 613 1.18 -3.44 -9.28
CA LYS A 613 2.38 -3.67 -10.09
C LYS A 613 2.09 -4.64 -11.22
N ILE A 614 2.78 -4.46 -12.34
CA ILE A 614 2.77 -5.39 -13.47
C ILE A 614 4.06 -6.21 -13.43
N GLU A 615 3.94 -7.54 -13.43
CA GLU A 615 5.09 -8.45 -13.40
C GLU A 615 5.79 -8.50 -14.77
N ARG A 616 5.02 -8.74 -15.84
CA ARG A 616 5.52 -8.78 -17.22
C ARG A 616 4.62 -7.93 -18.11
N LEU A 617 5.16 -6.82 -18.58
CA LEU A 617 4.47 -5.94 -19.52
C LEU A 617 4.84 -6.36 -20.95
N VAL A 618 3.82 -6.75 -21.72
CA VAL A 618 3.97 -7.10 -23.14
C VAL A 618 2.93 -6.31 -23.90
N PHE A 619 3.37 -5.55 -24.91
CA PHE A 619 2.48 -4.75 -25.74
C PHE A 619 2.11 -5.48 -27.02
N TYR A 620 0.93 -5.12 -27.53
CA TYR A 620 0.45 -5.49 -28.85
C TYR A 620 1.49 -5.13 -29.93
N LYS A 621 1.66 -6.05 -30.87
CA LYS A 621 2.37 -5.83 -32.13
C LYS A 621 1.39 -6.07 -33.27
N ASP A 622 1.54 -5.35 -34.37
CA ASP A 622 0.75 -5.59 -35.58
C ASP A 622 0.85 -7.07 -36.00
N PRO A 623 -0.19 -7.72 -36.56
CA PRO A 623 -0.16 -9.16 -36.82
C PRO A 623 1.02 -9.61 -37.68
N GLU A 624 1.44 -8.80 -38.66
CA GLU A 624 2.60 -9.13 -39.50
C GLU A 624 3.91 -8.94 -38.73
N GLU A 625 3.99 -7.93 -37.86
CA GLU A 625 5.13 -7.75 -36.95
C GLU A 625 5.17 -8.84 -35.87
N GLN A 626 4.02 -9.31 -35.40
CA GLN A 626 3.91 -10.39 -34.42
C GLN A 626 4.31 -11.72 -35.04
N LYS A 627 3.83 -12.03 -36.25
CA LYS A 627 4.33 -13.18 -37.02
C LYS A 627 5.82 -13.05 -37.21
N LYS A 628 6.33 -11.90 -37.67
CA LYS A 628 7.77 -11.68 -37.84
C LYS A 628 8.54 -11.86 -36.53
N ALA A 629 8.04 -11.35 -35.40
CA ALA A 629 8.68 -11.46 -34.09
C ALA A 629 8.65 -12.89 -33.52
N LEU A 630 7.56 -13.64 -33.72
CA LEU A 630 7.47 -15.08 -33.42
C LEU A 630 8.49 -15.88 -34.26
N LEU A 631 8.86 -15.35 -35.43
CA LEU A 631 9.79 -15.92 -36.39
C LEU A 631 11.20 -15.30 -36.31
N GLU A 632 11.44 -14.32 -35.43
CA GLU A 632 12.71 -13.58 -35.31
C GLU A 632 13.77 -14.41 -34.57
N GLY A 633 14.36 -15.32 -35.36
CA GLY A 633 15.68 -15.93 -35.18
C GLY A 633 16.43 -16.06 -36.51
N GLY A 634 15.98 -15.32 -37.55
CA GLY A 634 16.47 -15.45 -38.93
C GLY A 634 16.19 -16.82 -39.56
N SER A 635 16.89 -17.12 -40.65
CA SER A 635 16.89 -18.42 -41.35
C SER A 635 17.52 -19.57 -40.54
N SER A 636 17.55 -19.47 -39.20
CA SER A 636 18.12 -20.49 -38.33
C SER A 636 17.18 -21.71 -38.26
N GLU A 637 17.78 -22.89 -38.25
CA GLU A 637 17.08 -24.16 -38.24
C GLU A 637 16.09 -24.28 -37.04
N ALA A 638 16.47 -23.75 -35.88
CA ALA A 638 15.62 -23.77 -34.68
C ALA A 638 14.34 -22.92 -34.83
N SER A 639 14.41 -21.78 -35.52
CA SER A 639 13.24 -20.93 -35.77
C SER A 639 12.25 -21.62 -36.70
N GLN A 640 12.75 -22.23 -37.79
CA GLN A 640 11.94 -22.97 -38.76
C GLN A 640 11.23 -24.19 -38.12
N LYS A 641 11.92 -24.90 -37.22
CA LYS A 641 11.31 -26.00 -36.45
C LYS A 641 10.12 -25.52 -35.62
N ARG A 642 10.27 -24.40 -34.91
CA ARG A 642 9.21 -23.81 -34.07
C ARG A 642 8.05 -23.29 -34.89
N GLU A 643 8.33 -22.56 -35.96
CA GLU A 643 7.30 -22.08 -36.90
C GLU A 643 6.43 -23.23 -37.41
N ARG A 644 7.06 -24.31 -37.89
CA ARG A 644 6.37 -25.51 -38.37
C ARG A 644 5.44 -26.09 -37.31
N ILE A 645 5.93 -26.26 -36.08
CA ILE A 645 5.14 -26.77 -34.96
C ILE A 645 3.92 -25.86 -34.72
N ILE A 646 4.13 -24.54 -34.64
CA ILE A 646 3.08 -23.57 -34.34
C ILE A 646 2.00 -23.57 -35.43
N LYS A 647 2.40 -23.53 -36.71
CA LYS A 647 1.48 -23.54 -37.86
C LYS A 647 0.66 -24.83 -37.90
N ARG A 648 1.29 -25.97 -37.63
CA ARG A 648 0.55 -27.25 -37.57
C ARG A 648 -0.37 -27.31 -36.36
N ALA A 649 0.07 -26.81 -35.21
CA ALA A 649 -0.72 -26.77 -33.99
C ALA A 649 -1.98 -25.90 -34.15
N ALA A 650 -1.92 -24.80 -34.92
CA ALA A 650 -3.08 -23.97 -35.22
C ALA A 650 -4.22 -24.74 -35.90
N GLN A 651 -3.91 -25.80 -36.67
CA GLN A 651 -4.92 -26.62 -37.34
C GLN A 651 -5.70 -27.54 -36.40
N GLU A 652 -5.25 -27.70 -35.15
CA GLU A 652 -6.02 -28.40 -34.11
C GLU A 652 -7.15 -27.55 -33.54
N LEU A 653 -7.10 -26.23 -33.78
CA LEU A 653 -8.06 -25.25 -33.28
C LEU A 653 -9.12 -25.02 -34.35
N LYS A 654 -10.39 -25.23 -34.00
CA LYS A 654 -11.54 -25.09 -34.91
C LYS A 654 -12.49 -24.01 -34.42
N ASP A 655 -13.30 -23.52 -35.35
CA ASP A 655 -14.31 -22.50 -35.07
C ASP A 655 -15.25 -22.93 -33.94
N GLY A 656 -15.49 -22.03 -32.99
CA GLY A 656 -16.34 -22.22 -31.82
C GLY A 656 -15.71 -22.99 -30.66
N MET A 657 -14.44 -23.41 -30.75
CA MET A 657 -13.78 -24.17 -29.67
C MET A 657 -13.41 -23.30 -28.46
N TYR A 658 -13.58 -23.87 -27.27
CA TYR A 658 -13.02 -23.40 -26.01
C TYR A 658 -11.66 -24.05 -25.78
N VAL A 659 -10.61 -23.25 -25.65
CA VAL A 659 -9.24 -23.77 -25.60
C VAL A 659 -8.43 -23.17 -24.46
N ASN A 660 -7.53 -23.97 -23.90
CA ASN A 660 -6.50 -23.50 -22.98
C ASN A 660 -5.12 -23.73 -23.62
N LEU A 661 -4.35 -22.66 -23.74
CA LEU A 661 -3.05 -22.67 -24.42
C LEU A 661 -1.93 -22.33 -23.44
N GLY A 662 -1.03 -23.28 -23.24
CA GLY A 662 0.17 -23.08 -22.45
C GLY A 662 1.11 -22.03 -23.04
N ILE A 663 1.96 -21.45 -22.19
CA ILE A 663 2.96 -20.47 -22.61
C ILE A 663 3.90 -21.00 -23.70
N GLY A 664 4.38 -20.10 -24.58
CA GLY A 664 5.31 -20.44 -25.66
C GLY A 664 4.60 -20.80 -26.96
N MET A 665 4.95 -21.94 -27.56
CA MET A 665 4.41 -22.35 -28.87
C MET A 665 2.87 -22.48 -28.91
N PRO A 666 2.19 -23.04 -27.88
CA PRO A 666 0.74 -23.12 -27.91
C PRO A 666 0.07 -21.74 -27.99
N LEU A 667 0.48 -20.80 -27.14
CA LEU A 667 -0.06 -19.43 -27.13
C LEU A 667 0.23 -18.64 -28.42
N ALA A 668 1.19 -19.09 -29.24
CA ALA A 668 1.46 -18.52 -30.56
C ALA A 668 0.59 -19.09 -31.68
N ALA A 669 -0.03 -20.25 -31.51
CA ALA A 669 -0.86 -20.90 -32.53
C ALA A 669 -2.04 -20.05 -33.04
N PRO A 670 -2.75 -19.26 -32.21
CA PRO A 670 -3.86 -18.44 -32.68
C PRO A 670 -3.48 -17.42 -33.77
N ALA A 671 -2.21 -16.99 -33.85
CA ALA A 671 -1.75 -16.05 -34.88
C ALA A 671 -1.73 -16.64 -36.31
N PHE A 672 -1.95 -17.95 -36.44
CA PHE A 672 -1.95 -18.68 -37.72
C PHE A 672 -3.32 -19.31 -38.03
N LEU A 673 -4.37 -18.92 -37.31
CA LEU A 673 -5.72 -19.36 -37.63
C LEU A 673 -6.17 -18.81 -39.00
N PRO A 674 -6.90 -19.60 -39.80
CA PRO A 674 -7.55 -19.10 -41.00
C PRO A 674 -8.55 -17.98 -40.69
N GLU A 675 -8.78 -17.11 -41.66
CA GLU A 675 -9.82 -16.08 -41.56
C GLU A 675 -11.19 -16.72 -41.31
N GLY A 676 -11.95 -16.16 -40.35
CA GLY A 676 -13.27 -16.66 -39.97
C GLY A 676 -13.28 -17.82 -38.96
N VAL A 677 -12.12 -18.26 -38.47
CA VAL A 677 -12.05 -19.23 -37.34
C VAL A 677 -11.94 -18.46 -36.02
N GLU A 678 -13.00 -18.51 -35.21
CA GLU A 678 -13.02 -17.89 -33.89
C GLU A 678 -12.90 -18.95 -32.79
N ILE A 679 -12.04 -18.69 -31.80
CA ILE A 679 -11.85 -19.55 -30.62
C ILE A 679 -12.04 -18.74 -29.36
N ILE A 680 -12.45 -19.39 -28.28
CA ILE A 680 -12.56 -18.79 -26.95
C ILE A 680 -11.41 -19.28 -26.08
N LEU A 681 -10.48 -18.38 -25.78
CA LEU A 681 -9.31 -18.67 -24.96
C LEU A 681 -9.68 -18.60 -23.47
N GLU A 682 -9.55 -19.72 -22.78
CA GLU A 682 -9.59 -19.80 -21.31
C GLU A 682 -8.19 -19.55 -20.75
N SER A 683 -8.12 -18.80 -19.65
CA SER A 683 -6.91 -18.63 -18.85
C SER A 683 -7.19 -19.04 -17.41
N GLU A 684 -6.36 -19.97 -16.93
CA GLU A 684 -6.50 -20.67 -15.64
C GLU A 684 -6.51 -19.77 -14.38
N ASN A 685 -6.19 -18.49 -14.54
CA ASN A 685 -6.30 -17.48 -13.48
C ASN A 685 -7.69 -16.82 -13.40
N GLY A 686 -8.66 -17.23 -14.23
CA GLY A 686 -10.05 -16.83 -14.11
C GLY A 686 -10.57 -15.97 -15.27
N ILE A 687 -10.19 -16.28 -16.51
CA ILE A 687 -10.65 -15.57 -17.71
C ILE A 687 -11.22 -16.57 -18.72
N LEU A 688 -12.40 -16.31 -19.27
CA LEU A 688 -12.93 -16.98 -20.46
C LEU A 688 -13.15 -15.92 -21.53
N GLY A 689 -12.48 -16.05 -22.68
CA GLY A 689 -12.41 -14.99 -23.69
C GLY A 689 -11.23 -14.06 -23.48
N MET A 690 -10.05 -14.62 -23.20
CA MET A 690 -8.80 -13.85 -23.17
C MET A 690 -8.48 -13.31 -24.56
N GLY A 691 -8.22 -12.00 -24.65
CA GLY A 691 -7.78 -11.33 -25.87
C GLY A 691 -6.27 -11.36 -26.06
N GLY A 692 -5.79 -10.56 -27.02
CA GLY A 692 -4.36 -10.35 -27.24
C GLY A 692 -3.72 -9.44 -26.19
N PHE A 693 -2.45 -9.09 -26.43
CA PHE A 693 -1.74 -8.11 -25.62
C PHE A 693 -2.35 -6.69 -25.77
N PRO A 694 -2.29 -5.83 -24.73
CA PRO A 694 -2.83 -4.47 -24.77
C PRO A 694 -1.97 -3.54 -25.63
N LYS A 695 -2.56 -2.47 -26.18
CA LYS A 695 -1.79 -1.35 -26.71
C LYS A 695 -1.22 -0.50 -25.57
N GLN A 696 -0.27 0.37 -25.88
CA GLN A 696 0.26 1.32 -24.91
C GLN A 696 -0.86 2.25 -24.38
N GLY A 697 -0.98 2.34 -23.06
CA GLY A 697 -2.04 3.04 -22.34
C GLY A 697 -3.27 2.17 -22.02
N GLU A 698 -3.33 0.94 -22.54
CA GLU A 698 -4.40 -0.03 -22.25
C GLU A 698 -3.94 -1.12 -21.26
N GLU A 699 -2.67 -1.10 -20.83
CA GLU A 699 -2.15 -2.05 -19.86
C GLU A 699 -2.88 -1.95 -18.52
N ASP A 700 -3.22 -3.11 -17.95
CA ASP A 700 -4.00 -3.19 -16.72
C ASP A 700 -3.44 -4.28 -15.81
N PRO A 701 -2.99 -3.96 -14.58
CA PRO A 701 -2.43 -4.93 -13.66
C PRO A 701 -3.43 -6.00 -13.20
N ASP A 702 -4.75 -5.75 -13.33
CA ASP A 702 -5.78 -6.75 -12.99
C ASP A 702 -6.10 -7.69 -14.17
N LEU A 703 -5.47 -7.51 -15.34
CA LEU A 703 -5.61 -8.39 -16.51
C LEU A 703 -4.28 -8.96 -16.96
N ILE A 704 -4.01 -10.19 -16.51
CA ILE A 704 -2.85 -10.96 -16.92
C ILE A 704 -3.26 -12.36 -17.36
N ASN A 705 -2.46 -12.98 -18.21
CA ASN A 705 -2.60 -14.40 -18.55
C ASN A 705 -1.90 -15.31 -17.53
N ALA A 706 -2.01 -16.62 -17.72
CA ALA A 706 -1.31 -17.64 -16.94
C ALA A 706 0.22 -17.42 -16.86
N GLY A 707 0.82 -16.82 -17.89
CA GLY A 707 2.23 -16.45 -18.00
C GLY A 707 2.63 -15.15 -17.30
N LYS A 708 1.69 -14.49 -16.61
CA LYS A 708 1.85 -13.21 -15.90
C LYS A 708 2.07 -12.00 -16.81
N GLU A 709 1.71 -12.12 -18.08
CA GLU A 709 1.79 -11.06 -19.08
C GLU A 709 0.46 -10.32 -19.17
N THR A 710 0.50 -9.00 -19.33
CA THR A 710 -0.70 -8.17 -19.51
C THR A 710 -1.49 -8.55 -20.74
N VAL A 711 -2.81 -8.69 -20.61
CA VAL A 711 -3.71 -9.07 -21.73
C VAL A 711 -4.98 -8.20 -21.75
N THR A 712 -5.74 -8.34 -22.82
CA THR A 712 -7.07 -7.75 -22.99
C THR A 712 -8.17 -8.80 -22.86
N LEU A 713 -9.44 -8.36 -22.92
CA LEU A 713 -10.60 -9.24 -22.98
C LEU A 713 -11.29 -9.06 -24.33
N ILE A 714 -11.76 -10.15 -24.94
CA ILE A 714 -12.61 -10.06 -26.12
C ILE A 714 -14.04 -9.62 -25.74
N ARG A 715 -14.83 -9.23 -26.74
CA ARG A 715 -16.26 -8.99 -26.53
C ARG A 715 -16.96 -10.30 -26.13
N GLY A 716 -17.72 -10.29 -25.04
CA GLY A 716 -18.39 -11.48 -24.51
C GLY A 716 -17.55 -12.29 -23.51
N ALA A 717 -16.37 -11.79 -23.13
CA ALA A 717 -15.55 -12.42 -22.10
C ALA A 717 -16.23 -12.44 -20.72
N ALA A 718 -15.85 -13.41 -19.90
CA ALA A 718 -16.24 -13.55 -18.50
C ALA A 718 -15.02 -13.72 -17.59
N THR A 719 -15.15 -13.28 -16.34
CA THR A 719 -14.11 -13.44 -15.31
C THR A 719 -14.66 -14.08 -14.04
N PHE A 720 -13.87 -14.93 -13.40
CA PHE A 720 -14.31 -15.78 -12.29
C PHE A 720 -13.14 -16.12 -11.34
N GLY A 721 -13.46 -16.75 -10.21
CA GLY A 721 -12.44 -17.27 -9.29
C GLY A 721 -11.74 -18.52 -9.84
N SER A 722 -10.56 -18.83 -9.31
CA SER A 722 -9.75 -19.98 -9.72
C SER A 722 -10.45 -21.32 -9.44
N HIS A 723 -11.28 -21.42 -8.41
CA HIS A 723 -12.07 -22.63 -8.14
C HIS A 723 -13.04 -22.94 -9.29
N GLU A 724 -13.71 -21.93 -9.84
CA GLU A 724 -14.59 -22.08 -11.01
C GLU A 724 -13.79 -22.40 -12.28
N SER A 725 -12.67 -21.71 -12.52
CA SER A 725 -11.76 -21.98 -13.64
C SER A 725 -11.35 -23.45 -13.69
N PHE A 726 -10.83 -23.97 -12.58
CA PHE A 726 -10.41 -25.38 -12.53
C PHE A 726 -11.57 -26.36 -12.43
N GLY A 727 -12.74 -25.93 -11.95
CA GLY A 727 -13.99 -26.67 -12.08
C GLY A 727 -14.31 -26.95 -13.56
N MET A 728 -14.27 -25.92 -14.41
CA MET A 728 -14.46 -26.06 -15.86
C MET A 728 -13.41 -26.97 -16.51
N ILE A 729 -12.13 -26.75 -16.18
CA ILE A 729 -11.02 -27.54 -16.71
C ILE A 729 -11.17 -29.03 -16.34
N ARG A 730 -11.35 -29.35 -15.06
CA ARG A 730 -11.45 -30.74 -14.60
C ARG A 730 -12.72 -31.43 -15.07
N ALA A 731 -13.81 -30.68 -15.25
CA ALA A 731 -15.05 -31.19 -15.81
C ALA A 731 -14.92 -31.52 -17.32
N GLY A 732 -13.81 -31.17 -17.97
CA GLY A 732 -13.60 -31.42 -19.39
C GLY A 732 -14.40 -30.48 -20.29
N ARG A 733 -14.67 -29.24 -19.84
CA ARG A 733 -15.38 -28.22 -20.62
C ARG A 733 -14.50 -27.53 -21.67
N ILE A 734 -13.19 -27.76 -21.60
CA ILE A 734 -12.22 -27.27 -22.58
C ILE A 734 -12.13 -28.30 -23.70
N ASP A 735 -12.36 -27.88 -24.94
CA ASP A 735 -12.29 -28.76 -26.12
C ASP A 735 -10.84 -29.19 -26.39
N VAL A 736 -9.91 -28.23 -26.33
CA VAL A 736 -8.48 -28.46 -26.59
C VAL A 736 -7.61 -27.81 -25.52
N ALA A 737 -6.79 -28.61 -24.86
CA ALA A 737 -5.70 -28.14 -24.01
C ALA A 737 -4.37 -28.38 -24.72
N MET A 738 -3.61 -27.32 -24.99
CA MET A 738 -2.36 -27.41 -25.73
C MET A 738 -1.16 -26.98 -24.89
N LEU A 739 -0.17 -27.87 -24.76
CA LEU A 739 0.91 -27.73 -23.77
C LEU A 739 2.27 -28.06 -24.40
N GLY A 740 3.33 -27.55 -23.77
CA GLY A 740 4.69 -28.05 -23.98
C GLY A 740 4.96 -29.34 -23.18
N ALA A 741 5.91 -30.14 -23.65
CA ALA A 741 6.39 -31.33 -22.94
C ALA A 741 7.92 -31.46 -22.93
N MET A 742 8.44 -32.04 -21.84
CA MET A 742 9.82 -32.52 -21.78
C MET A 742 9.92 -33.94 -22.32
N GLN A 743 8.96 -34.80 -21.97
CA GLN A 743 8.86 -36.17 -22.47
C GLN A 743 7.38 -36.57 -22.63
N VAL A 744 7.13 -37.44 -23.61
CA VAL A 744 5.84 -38.14 -23.77
C VAL A 744 6.14 -39.61 -24.02
N ASN A 745 5.32 -40.54 -23.52
CA ASN A 745 5.50 -41.96 -23.82
C ASN A 745 4.53 -42.50 -24.88
N GLN A 746 4.74 -43.77 -25.25
CA GLN A 746 3.96 -44.46 -26.28
C GLN A 746 2.43 -44.49 -26.04
N PHE A 747 1.97 -44.40 -24.78
CA PHE A 747 0.53 -44.44 -24.43
C PHE A 747 -0.02 -43.08 -23.99
N GLY A 748 0.78 -42.01 -24.10
CA GLY A 748 0.36 -40.65 -23.78
C GLY A 748 0.59 -40.21 -22.34
N ASP A 749 1.50 -40.83 -21.59
CA ASP A 749 2.00 -40.25 -20.34
C ASP A 749 2.78 -38.97 -20.65
N LEU A 750 2.53 -37.91 -19.87
CA LEU A 750 3.15 -36.60 -20.03
C LEU A 750 4.10 -36.30 -18.88
N ALA A 751 5.28 -35.76 -19.16
CA ALA A 751 6.15 -35.14 -18.16
C ALA A 751 6.60 -33.74 -18.60
N ASN A 752 6.22 -32.69 -17.83
CA ASN A 752 6.60 -31.31 -18.14
C ASN A 752 6.89 -30.40 -16.93
N PHE A 753 6.69 -30.85 -15.70
CA PHE A 753 6.71 -29.95 -14.52
C PHE A 753 8.01 -30.00 -13.69
N MET A 754 8.76 -31.10 -13.73
CA MET A 754 9.93 -31.31 -12.90
C MET A 754 11.06 -32.01 -13.67
N LEU A 755 12.28 -31.53 -13.47
CA LEU A 755 13.50 -32.28 -13.79
C LEU A 755 14.06 -32.86 -12.48
N PRO A 756 14.64 -34.07 -12.48
CA PRO A 756 15.32 -34.59 -11.31
C PRO A 756 16.34 -33.58 -10.75
N GLY A 757 16.18 -33.18 -9.48
CA GLY A 757 17.02 -32.19 -8.81
C GLY A 757 16.71 -30.71 -9.09
N LYS A 758 15.68 -30.39 -9.90
CA LYS A 758 15.20 -29.01 -10.12
C LYS A 758 13.67 -28.95 -10.08
N VAL A 759 13.14 -28.27 -9.08
CA VAL A 759 11.70 -28.11 -8.87
C VAL A 759 11.30 -26.69 -9.27
N LYS A 760 10.50 -26.52 -10.33
CA LYS A 760 9.92 -25.22 -10.70
C LYS A 760 8.46 -25.09 -10.24
N GLY A 761 7.68 -26.16 -10.38
CA GLY A 761 6.33 -26.26 -9.87
C GLY A 761 5.38 -26.96 -10.84
N ILE A 762 4.21 -27.35 -10.33
CA ILE A 762 3.16 -28.05 -11.09
C ILE A 762 2.32 -27.05 -11.91
N GLY A 763 1.98 -25.89 -11.32
CA GLY A 763 1.01 -24.95 -11.88
C GLY A 763 -0.36 -25.62 -12.14
N GLY A 764 -1.05 -25.19 -13.21
CA GLY A 764 -2.31 -25.81 -13.67
C GLY A 764 -2.15 -27.07 -14.53
N ALA A 765 -0.93 -27.50 -14.85
CA ALA A 765 -0.69 -28.52 -15.88
C ALA A 765 -1.33 -29.88 -15.55
N MET A 766 -1.33 -30.30 -14.28
CA MET A 766 -1.95 -31.57 -13.87
C MET A 766 -3.47 -31.55 -13.98
N ASP A 767 -4.12 -30.41 -13.73
CA ASP A 767 -5.56 -30.26 -13.88
C ASP A 767 -5.95 -30.25 -15.37
N LEU A 768 -5.19 -29.54 -16.23
CA LEU A 768 -5.44 -29.40 -17.66
C LEU A 768 -5.45 -30.74 -18.41
N VAL A 769 -4.68 -31.72 -17.93
CA VAL A 769 -4.60 -33.06 -18.54
C VAL A 769 -5.41 -34.11 -17.79
N ALA A 770 -6.16 -33.72 -16.75
CA ALA A 770 -6.83 -34.66 -15.86
C ALA A 770 -8.11 -35.28 -16.46
N ASN A 771 -8.68 -34.68 -17.51
CA ASN A 771 -9.88 -35.21 -18.16
C ASN A 771 -9.71 -35.44 -19.67
N PRO A 772 -8.80 -36.33 -20.06
CA PRO A 772 -8.42 -36.48 -21.46
C PRO A 772 -9.53 -37.13 -22.31
N THR A 773 -10.56 -37.74 -21.71
CA THR A 773 -11.70 -38.31 -22.47
C THR A 773 -12.59 -37.24 -23.10
N GLU A 774 -12.75 -36.09 -22.43
CA GLU A 774 -13.59 -34.98 -22.90
C GLU A 774 -12.73 -33.84 -23.48
N THR A 775 -11.53 -33.62 -22.93
CA THR A 775 -10.59 -32.60 -23.41
C THR A 775 -9.50 -33.24 -24.26
N LYS A 776 -9.36 -32.77 -25.51
CA LYS A 776 -8.26 -33.18 -26.38
C LYS A 776 -6.95 -32.53 -25.90
N VAL A 777 -5.98 -33.35 -25.48
CA VAL A 777 -4.67 -32.86 -25.02
C VAL A 777 -3.66 -32.93 -26.17
N VAL A 778 -3.21 -31.77 -26.63
CA VAL A 778 -2.25 -31.64 -27.73
C VAL A 778 -0.89 -31.19 -27.19
N ILE A 779 0.17 -31.93 -27.52
CA ILE A 779 1.53 -31.58 -27.14
C ILE A 779 2.26 -30.96 -28.31
N THR A 780 2.80 -29.76 -28.12
CA THR A 780 3.71 -29.11 -29.06
C THR A 780 5.13 -29.15 -28.51
N MET A 781 6.06 -29.82 -29.19
CA MET A 781 7.43 -29.95 -28.70
C MET A 781 8.43 -30.21 -29.82
N GLU A 782 9.68 -29.78 -29.64
CA GLU A 782 10.80 -30.29 -30.45
C GLU A 782 10.92 -31.81 -30.23
N HIS A 783 11.18 -32.57 -31.30
CA HIS A 783 11.15 -34.04 -31.33
C HIS A 783 12.27 -34.66 -30.49
N THR A 784 13.44 -34.03 -30.49
CA THR A 784 14.63 -34.42 -29.72
C THR A 784 15.06 -33.32 -28.76
N ASP A 785 15.87 -33.67 -27.76
CA ASP A 785 16.56 -32.67 -26.95
C ASP A 785 17.73 -32.00 -27.72
N LYS A 786 18.42 -31.05 -27.08
CA LYS A 786 19.57 -30.35 -27.68
C LYS A 786 20.77 -31.25 -28.00
N LYS A 787 20.83 -32.47 -27.44
CA LYS A 787 21.86 -33.47 -27.70
C LYS A 787 21.42 -34.49 -28.76
N GLY A 788 20.21 -34.36 -29.30
CA GLY A 788 19.64 -35.28 -30.27
C GLY A 788 18.98 -36.52 -29.64
N ASN A 789 18.84 -36.58 -28.31
CA ASN A 789 18.17 -37.71 -27.68
C ASN A 789 16.65 -37.65 -27.95
N PRO A 790 15.98 -38.78 -28.17
CA PRO A 790 14.52 -38.84 -28.28
C PRO A 790 13.83 -38.24 -27.06
N LYS A 791 12.70 -37.59 -27.29
CA LYS A 791 11.77 -37.16 -26.21
C LYS A 791 10.46 -37.92 -26.20
N ILE A 792 10.19 -38.70 -27.26
CA ILE A 792 9.08 -39.63 -27.36
C ILE A 792 9.61 -41.02 -27.02
N LEU A 793 9.24 -41.53 -25.84
CA LEU A 793 9.92 -42.64 -25.15
C LEU A 793 9.01 -43.86 -24.99
N ASN A 794 9.60 -45.04 -24.73
CA ASN A 794 8.80 -46.20 -24.30
C ASN A 794 8.13 -45.93 -22.94
N LYS A 795 8.86 -45.27 -22.05
CA LYS A 795 8.41 -44.83 -20.72
C LYS A 795 9.09 -43.51 -20.39
N CYS A 796 8.35 -42.54 -19.86
CA CYS A 796 8.96 -41.32 -19.35
C CYS A 796 9.92 -41.65 -18.19
N THR A 797 11.06 -40.98 -18.17
CA THR A 797 12.04 -41.09 -17.07
C THR A 797 11.91 -39.93 -16.08
N PHE A 798 11.22 -38.86 -16.47
CA PHE A 798 10.90 -37.74 -15.59
C PHE A 798 9.56 -37.93 -14.88
N PRO A 799 9.36 -37.27 -13.72
CA PRO A 799 8.10 -37.31 -13.00
C PRO A 799 6.91 -36.91 -13.89
N LEU A 800 5.86 -37.72 -13.82
CA LEU A 800 4.67 -37.54 -14.65
C LEU A 800 3.83 -36.35 -14.18
N THR A 801 3.30 -35.64 -15.15
CA THR A 801 2.23 -34.64 -15.04
C THR A 801 0.86 -35.31 -15.16
N GLY A 802 0.73 -36.32 -16.02
CA GLY A 802 -0.48 -37.11 -16.15
C GLY A 802 -0.20 -38.41 -16.88
N GLN A 803 -0.89 -39.48 -16.48
CA GLN A 803 -0.83 -40.77 -17.17
C GLN A 803 -1.86 -40.82 -18.30
N LYS A 804 -1.47 -41.39 -19.45
CA LYS A 804 -2.34 -41.68 -20.60
C LYS A 804 -3.27 -40.52 -20.98
N CYS A 805 -2.74 -39.31 -20.97
CA CYS A 805 -3.53 -38.09 -21.11
C CYS A 805 -3.37 -37.43 -22.47
N VAL A 806 -2.21 -37.58 -23.12
CA VAL A 806 -1.94 -36.98 -24.43
C VAL A 806 -2.78 -37.65 -25.50
N SER A 807 -3.38 -36.85 -26.37
CA SER A 807 -4.16 -37.29 -27.55
C SER A 807 -3.38 -37.12 -28.85
N THR A 808 -2.57 -36.06 -28.96
CA THR A 808 -1.80 -35.76 -30.17
C THR A 808 -0.44 -35.19 -29.81
N ILE A 809 0.62 -35.62 -30.50
CA ILE A 809 1.97 -35.08 -30.38
C ILE A 809 2.35 -34.43 -31.70
N ILE A 810 2.64 -33.12 -31.68
CA ILE A 810 3.08 -32.34 -32.82
C ILE A 810 4.53 -31.93 -32.58
N THR A 811 5.42 -32.36 -33.47
CA THR A 811 6.83 -32.00 -33.45
C THR A 811 7.29 -31.33 -34.73
N ASP A 812 8.54 -30.92 -34.76
CA ASP A 812 9.19 -30.41 -35.96
C ASP A 812 9.36 -31.48 -37.06
N LEU A 813 9.20 -32.76 -36.74
CA LEU A 813 9.41 -33.88 -37.67
C LEU A 813 8.12 -34.61 -38.04
N ALA A 814 7.15 -34.68 -37.13
CA ALA A 814 6.01 -35.58 -37.26
C ALA A 814 4.79 -35.14 -36.46
N VAL A 815 3.62 -35.67 -36.83
CA VAL A 815 2.39 -35.67 -36.02
C VAL A 815 2.02 -37.12 -35.68
N PHE A 816 1.83 -37.39 -34.39
CA PHE A 816 1.34 -38.67 -33.90
C PHE A 816 -0.05 -38.52 -33.28
N ASP A 817 -0.93 -39.43 -33.63
CA ASP A 817 -2.10 -39.75 -32.82
C ASP A 817 -1.70 -40.71 -31.69
N VAL A 818 -2.30 -40.54 -30.53
CA VAL A 818 -1.97 -41.32 -29.33
C VAL A 818 -3.21 -42.05 -28.85
N ASP A 819 -3.21 -43.36 -29.05
CA ASP A 819 -4.20 -44.26 -28.46
C ASP A 819 -3.67 -44.78 -27.12
N ARG A 820 -4.49 -44.67 -26.06
CA ARG A 820 -4.12 -45.01 -24.67
C ARG A 820 -3.91 -46.51 -24.43
N ILE A 821 -4.24 -47.34 -25.41
CA ILE A 821 -4.16 -48.80 -25.41
C ILE A 821 -3.23 -49.28 -26.51
N ASN A 822 -3.43 -48.82 -27.74
CA ASN A 822 -2.73 -49.28 -28.94
C ASN A 822 -1.42 -48.54 -29.22
N GLY A 823 -1.20 -47.40 -28.55
CA GLY A 823 0.02 -46.61 -28.64
C GLY A 823 0.00 -45.57 -29.76
N LEU A 824 1.19 -45.27 -30.31
CA LEU A 824 1.37 -44.18 -31.26
C LEU A 824 1.05 -44.60 -32.70
N THR A 825 0.38 -43.70 -33.44
CA THR A 825 0.19 -43.81 -34.89
C THR A 825 0.75 -42.56 -35.57
N LEU A 826 1.74 -42.75 -36.45
CA LEU A 826 2.30 -41.67 -37.27
C LEU A 826 1.28 -41.25 -38.33
N LEU A 827 0.76 -40.04 -38.21
CA LEU A 827 -0.24 -39.47 -39.13
C LEU A 827 0.39 -38.61 -40.21
N GLU A 828 1.37 -37.79 -39.83
CA GLU A 828 2.01 -36.84 -40.73
C GLU A 828 3.52 -36.80 -40.52
N HIS A 829 4.28 -36.58 -41.59
CA HIS A 829 5.72 -36.34 -41.55
C HIS A 829 6.05 -34.98 -42.17
N ALA A 830 7.08 -34.30 -41.67
CA ALA A 830 7.52 -33.05 -42.26
C ALA A 830 8.11 -33.26 -43.66
N LYS A 831 8.05 -32.23 -44.51
CA LYS A 831 8.61 -32.26 -45.86
C LYS A 831 10.10 -32.64 -45.85
N GLY A 832 10.44 -33.67 -46.62
CA GLY A 832 11.81 -34.19 -46.72
C GLY A 832 12.27 -35.10 -45.56
N VAL A 833 11.44 -35.33 -44.55
CA VAL A 833 11.71 -36.27 -43.45
C VAL A 833 11.13 -37.64 -43.80
N THR A 834 11.92 -38.71 -43.66
CA THR A 834 11.46 -40.08 -43.93
C THR A 834 10.97 -40.79 -42.67
N VAL A 835 10.19 -41.87 -42.84
CA VAL A 835 9.72 -42.70 -41.73
C VAL A 835 10.90 -43.32 -40.97
N GLU A 836 11.96 -43.71 -41.66
CA GLU A 836 13.18 -44.27 -41.06
C GLU A 836 13.89 -43.25 -40.16
N GLU A 837 13.94 -41.98 -40.56
CA GLU A 837 14.50 -40.92 -39.73
C GLU A 837 13.68 -40.73 -38.45
N ILE A 838 12.36 -40.71 -38.57
CA ILE A 838 11.45 -40.60 -37.42
C ILE A 838 11.65 -41.79 -36.48
N LYS A 839 11.75 -43.02 -37.03
CA LYS A 839 12.06 -44.23 -36.24
C LYS A 839 13.41 -44.14 -35.52
N ALA A 840 14.43 -43.55 -36.15
CA ALA A 840 15.74 -43.38 -35.53
C ALA A 840 15.75 -42.33 -34.39
N LYS A 841 14.81 -41.39 -34.41
CA LYS A 841 14.70 -40.28 -33.43
C LYS A 841 13.55 -40.44 -32.43
N THR A 842 12.78 -41.51 -32.54
CA THR A 842 11.69 -41.90 -31.64
C THR A 842 12.06 -43.21 -30.95
N GLU A 843 12.06 -43.25 -29.62
CA GLU A 843 12.36 -44.49 -28.90
C GLU A 843 11.11 -45.39 -28.76
N ALA A 844 9.93 -44.77 -28.68
CA ALA A 844 8.65 -45.47 -28.65
C ALA A 844 8.34 -46.20 -29.97
N PRO A 845 7.79 -47.42 -29.95
CA PRO A 845 7.21 -48.02 -31.14
C PRO A 845 6.00 -47.22 -31.61
N PHE A 846 5.81 -47.15 -32.93
CA PHE A 846 4.64 -46.55 -33.54
C PHE A 846 4.23 -47.29 -34.80
N SER A 847 2.92 -47.30 -35.07
CA SER A 847 2.37 -47.74 -36.34
C SER A 847 2.39 -46.58 -37.34
N VAL A 848 2.37 -46.88 -38.64
CA VAL A 848 2.29 -45.87 -39.70
C VAL A 848 0.88 -45.90 -40.27
N SER A 849 0.23 -44.74 -40.32
CA SER A 849 -1.11 -44.64 -40.91
C SER A 849 -1.11 -45.08 -42.37
N GLU A 850 -2.14 -45.84 -42.78
CA GLU A 850 -2.38 -46.15 -44.20
C GLU A 850 -2.58 -44.87 -45.04
N ASN A 851 -3.00 -43.78 -44.38
CA ASN A 851 -3.20 -42.47 -44.97
C ASN A 851 -2.13 -41.47 -44.48
N LEU A 852 -0.88 -41.93 -44.32
CA LEU A 852 0.25 -41.06 -43.98
C LEU A 852 0.35 -39.89 -44.98
N LYS A 853 0.45 -38.65 -44.47
CA LYS A 853 0.53 -37.44 -45.29
C LYS A 853 1.79 -36.64 -45.00
N GLU A 854 2.22 -35.84 -45.96
CA GLU A 854 3.16 -34.74 -45.68
C GLU A 854 2.43 -33.67 -44.88
N MET A 855 3.03 -33.23 -43.77
CA MET A 855 2.54 -32.18 -42.88
C MET A 855 2.36 -30.88 -43.67
N GLN A 856 1.11 -30.42 -43.80
CA GLN A 856 0.79 -29.17 -44.48
C GLN A 856 0.93 -28.03 -43.46
N VAL A 857 1.85 -27.08 -43.68
CA VAL A 857 2.10 -25.93 -42.80
C VAL A 857 2.26 -24.64 -43.57
#